data_AF-A0A2M6WVQ6-F1
#
_entry.id   AF-A0A2M6WVQ6-F1
#
_cell.length_a   1.000
_cell.length_b   1.000
_cell.length_c   1.000
_cell.angle_alpha   90.00
_cell.angle_beta   90.00
_cell.angle_gamma   90.00
#
_symmetry.space_group_name_H-M   'P 1'
#
loop_
_entity.id
_entity.type
_entity.pdbx_description
1 polymer ?
#
loop_
_entity_poly.entity_id
_entity_poly.type
_entity_poly.pdbx_seq_one_letter_code
_entity_poly.pdbx_strand_id
1 'polypeptide(L)'
;MFNFFKNKNKKNKKNNRNKQLGIFDSLKKDTIRGILAILFFIIGVFFILSAFGNAGIIGNGIFRFFSSMFGVGYFILPILSFLLSALFIKSFNNSFGILKIISVAVFFLSGIGLVELIFTDKGGLFGDIIVNPLVGLFDVFVTLMILWGMAIASILILFEAKLPSLESLKTIFSKKNSQEEEYESYDENEDEEEKIEEDEEEKTKTEYNKNEKKKSTIKNIFGLGENKDTDEIIQIKQIRVGSYTPPPLSLLEKDKGKPGVGDIKANANIIRRTLQNFGVDVQVDEISIGPSVTRYALKPAEGVRLSKIIGLQNNLELALAAHPVRIEAPIPGRSLVGIEVPNTAKTTVGLYTLLSSETYQKSNKPLLVSLGKDIAGQSHFADLAKMPHLLIAGATGSGKSVSIHTIINSLLFRNSAQQLRFIMIDPKRVELTLYNNIPHLLTPVITDAKKAILALKWAGKEMERRYEILEKNSSRDIDSYHKHISEFAKKQNDEDMKEVDQMPYILVIIDELADIMQMYPRELESAVVRLAQMSRAVGIHLVLSTQRPSVNVITGLIKANIPSRIALQVASQIDSRTILDGSGAEKLLGAGDMLYLSGDMSKPKRLQTAFISENEVKKVTKYLIKNYGYDTQNEINLSTEGARDINNSAVFESILEDNEGDEEDEHYEEARSIVIHAGKASTSYLQRKLRIGYSRAARLIDMLEEKGVIGPADGAKSREIFEKNPDKNKDDEDEKNIDEQQKI
;
A
#
# COMPACT_ATOMS: atom_id res chain seq x y z
N MET A 1 -20.83 -75.02 -5.65
CA MET A 1 -22.18 -75.49 -5.29
C MET A 1 -22.75 -74.49 -4.29
N PHE A 2 -23.87 -73.80 -4.60
CA PHE A 2 -24.57 -72.76 -3.79
C PHE A 2 -23.69 -71.69 -3.09
N ASN A 3 -23.62 -70.40 -3.45
CA ASN A 3 -24.52 -69.47 -4.15
C ASN A 3 -25.82 -69.09 -3.40
N PHE A 4 -25.79 -68.01 -2.57
CA PHE A 4 -26.93 -67.09 -2.39
C PHE A 4 -26.56 -65.76 -1.63
N PHE A 5 -26.76 -64.61 -2.29
CA PHE A 5 -27.01 -63.25 -1.73
C PHE A 5 -25.85 -62.57 -0.92
N LYS A 6 -25.78 -61.23 -0.76
CA LYS A 6 -26.82 -60.18 -0.79
C LYS A 6 -26.29 -58.77 -1.18
N ASN A 7 -27.09 -58.00 -1.93
CA ASN A 7 -27.12 -56.52 -2.08
C ASN A 7 -25.82 -55.68 -2.27
N LYS A 8 -25.75 -54.91 -3.37
CA LYS A 8 -26.18 -53.48 -3.34
C LYS A 8 -26.33 -52.82 -4.73
N ASN A 9 -27.14 -51.75 -4.71
CA ASN A 9 -27.14 -50.56 -5.58
C ASN A 9 -27.42 -50.65 -7.09
N LYS A 10 -28.68 -50.32 -7.41
CA LYS A 10 -29.13 -49.62 -8.63
C LYS A 10 -28.13 -48.55 -9.13
N LYS A 11 -27.83 -48.54 -10.43
CA LYS A 11 -27.74 -47.31 -11.24
C LYS A 11 -27.77 -47.63 -12.74
N ASN A 12 -28.91 -47.34 -13.38
CA ASN A 12 -29.10 -46.89 -14.77
C ASN A 12 -30.46 -47.33 -15.33
N LYS A 13 -31.43 -46.41 -15.28
CA LYS A 13 -32.49 -46.36 -16.30
C LYS A 13 -32.78 -44.90 -16.58
N LYS A 14 -32.63 -44.49 -17.84
CA LYS A 14 -33.05 -43.16 -18.31
C LYS A 14 -34.54 -42.99 -18.02
N ASN A 15 -34.92 -41.82 -17.57
CA ASN A 15 -36.29 -41.33 -17.75
C ASN A 15 -36.21 -39.82 -17.97
N ASN A 16 -36.78 -39.35 -19.08
CA ASN A 16 -36.83 -37.93 -19.37
C ASN A 16 -37.72 -37.23 -18.34
N ARG A 17 -37.26 -36.11 -17.79
CA ARG A 17 -38.14 -35.01 -17.43
C ARG A 17 -37.65 -33.78 -18.17
N ASN A 18 -38.58 -33.11 -18.85
CA ASN A 18 -38.28 -31.96 -19.68
C ASN A 18 -37.72 -30.84 -18.79
N LYS A 19 -36.42 -30.56 -18.92
CA LYS A 19 -36.01 -29.16 -18.87
C LYS A 19 -36.42 -28.55 -20.21
N GLN A 20 -37.43 -27.69 -20.19
CA GLN A 20 -37.45 -26.59 -21.15
C GLN A 20 -36.11 -25.87 -20.97
N LEU A 21 -35.36 -25.62 -22.06
CA LEU A 21 -34.23 -24.72 -21.95
C LEU A 21 -34.80 -23.35 -21.57
N GLY A 22 -34.41 -22.84 -20.41
CA GLY A 22 -34.75 -21.46 -20.06
C GLY A 22 -34.08 -20.54 -21.05
N ILE A 23 -34.74 -19.44 -21.43
CA ILE A 23 -34.15 -18.40 -22.29
C ILE A 23 -32.83 -17.86 -21.69
N PHE A 24 -32.65 -18.01 -20.38
CA PHE A 24 -31.47 -17.62 -19.60
C PHE A 24 -30.38 -18.71 -19.47
N ASP A 25 -30.61 -19.98 -19.85
CA ASP A 25 -29.61 -21.06 -19.73
C ASP A 25 -28.40 -20.85 -20.70
N SER A 26 -28.50 -19.93 -21.65
CA SER A 26 -27.44 -19.54 -22.59
C SER A 26 -26.59 -18.34 -22.16
N LEU A 27 -26.95 -17.66 -21.05
CA LEU A 27 -26.29 -16.43 -20.60
C LEU A 27 -25.28 -16.70 -19.48
N LYS A 28 -24.20 -15.90 -19.44
CA LYS A 28 -23.28 -15.90 -18.30
C LYS A 28 -24.04 -15.49 -17.03
N LYS A 29 -23.76 -16.16 -15.91
CA LYS A 29 -24.43 -15.93 -14.61
C LYS A 29 -24.41 -14.45 -14.18
N ASP A 30 -23.34 -13.74 -14.52
CA ASP A 30 -23.13 -12.34 -14.17
C ASP A 30 -23.96 -11.38 -15.04
N THR A 31 -24.21 -11.74 -16.30
CA THR A 31 -25.19 -11.07 -17.15
C THR A 31 -26.61 -11.24 -16.59
N ILE A 32 -26.95 -12.44 -16.10
CA ILE A 32 -28.25 -12.70 -15.45
C ILE A 32 -28.38 -11.87 -14.16
N ARG A 33 -27.35 -11.82 -13.32
CA ARG A 33 -27.30 -10.96 -12.12
C ARG A 33 -27.46 -9.47 -12.46
N GLY A 34 -26.77 -8.98 -13.48
CA GLY A 34 -26.90 -7.59 -13.94
C GLY A 34 -28.32 -7.25 -14.44
N ILE A 35 -28.94 -8.15 -15.20
CA ILE A 35 -30.34 -8.02 -15.63
C ILE A 35 -31.28 -7.99 -14.41
N LEU A 36 -31.07 -8.85 -13.41
CA LEU A 36 -31.86 -8.86 -12.17
C LEU A 36 -31.66 -7.56 -11.36
N ALA A 37 -30.44 -7.04 -11.25
CA ALA A 37 -30.17 -5.77 -10.58
C ALA A 37 -30.92 -4.59 -11.21
N ILE A 38 -30.91 -4.50 -12.55
CA ILE A 38 -31.63 -3.49 -13.31
C ILE A 38 -33.15 -3.67 -13.15
N LEU A 39 -33.64 -4.92 -13.21
CA LEU A 39 -35.06 -5.23 -13.02
C LEU A 39 -35.56 -4.80 -11.63
N PHE A 40 -34.83 -5.13 -10.56
CA PHE A 40 -35.21 -4.72 -9.20
C PHE A 40 -35.09 -3.20 -8.98
N PHE A 41 -34.15 -2.52 -9.63
CA PHE A 41 -34.09 -1.06 -9.62
C PHE A 41 -35.33 -0.43 -10.28
N ILE A 42 -35.73 -0.92 -11.47
CA ILE A 42 -36.93 -0.47 -12.18
C ILE A 42 -38.20 -0.75 -11.35
N ILE A 43 -38.29 -1.90 -10.69
CA ILE A 43 -39.40 -2.24 -9.79
C ILE A 43 -39.47 -1.27 -8.59
N GLY A 44 -38.32 -0.90 -8.00
CA GLY A 44 -38.26 0.09 -6.91
C GLY A 44 -38.76 1.47 -7.34
N VAL A 45 -38.32 1.95 -8.51
CA VAL A 45 -38.82 3.20 -9.11
C VAL A 45 -40.31 3.11 -9.44
N PHE A 46 -40.77 1.97 -9.97
CA PHE A 46 -42.18 1.74 -10.28
C PHE A 46 -43.07 1.80 -9.03
N PHE A 47 -42.66 1.17 -7.91
CA PHE A 47 -43.41 1.26 -6.65
C PHE A 47 -43.50 2.70 -6.13
N ILE A 48 -42.47 3.53 -6.32
CA ILE A 48 -42.51 4.96 -5.98
C ILE A 48 -43.51 5.70 -6.88
N LEU A 49 -43.38 5.59 -8.21
CA LEU A 49 -44.29 6.24 -9.15
C LEU A 49 -45.75 5.79 -8.96
N SER A 50 -45.95 4.55 -8.53
CA SER A 50 -47.23 3.95 -8.17
C SER A 50 -47.86 4.62 -6.93
N ALA A 51 -47.08 4.95 -5.89
CA ALA A 51 -47.59 5.71 -4.74
C ALA A 51 -47.94 7.17 -5.07
N PHE A 52 -47.20 7.80 -5.99
CA PHE A 52 -47.48 9.16 -6.48
C PHE A 52 -48.52 9.23 -7.61
N GLY A 53 -49.17 8.11 -7.96
CA GLY A 53 -50.18 8.03 -9.04
C GLY A 53 -49.65 8.15 -10.48
N ASN A 54 -48.34 8.40 -10.63
CA ASN A 54 -47.65 8.64 -11.90
C ASN A 54 -47.36 7.37 -12.72
N ALA A 55 -47.57 6.17 -12.16
CA ALA A 55 -47.43 4.89 -12.87
C ALA A 55 -48.72 4.41 -13.60
N GLY A 56 -49.65 5.32 -13.89
CA GLY A 56 -50.85 5.07 -14.69
C GLY A 56 -51.86 4.11 -14.06
N ILE A 57 -52.77 3.56 -14.87
CA ILE A 57 -53.88 2.70 -14.39
C ILE A 57 -53.34 1.45 -13.67
N ILE A 58 -52.28 0.82 -14.21
CA ILE A 58 -51.66 -0.38 -13.64
C ILE A 58 -51.00 -0.04 -12.30
N GLY A 59 -50.23 1.05 -12.21
CA GLY A 59 -49.67 1.54 -10.95
C GLY A 59 -50.74 1.84 -9.91
N ASN A 60 -51.78 2.58 -10.27
CA ASN A 60 -52.89 2.89 -9.36
C ASN A 60 -53.61 1.63 -8.83
N GLY A 61 -53.70 0.56 -9.64
CA GLY A 61 -54.19 -0.75 -9.18
C GLY A 61 -53.22 -1.43 -8.20
N ILE A 62 -51.92 -1.44 -8.52
CA ILE A 62 -50.85 -2.04 -7.72
C ILE A 62 -50.69 -1.32 -6.37
N PHE A 63 -50.76 0.01 -6.33
CA PHE A 63 -50.76 0.79 -5.09
C PHE A 63 -51.95 0.41 -4.20
N ARG A 64 -53.17 0.41 -4.75
CA ARG A 64 -54.39 0.04 -3.99
C ARG A 64 -54.30 -1.39 -3.44
N PHE A 65 -53.81 -2.34 -4.24
CA PHE A 65 -53.64 -3.73 -3.81
C PHE A 65 -52.64 -3.85 -2.65
N PHE A 66 -51.39 -3.39 -2.84
CA PHE A 66 -50.36 -3.55 -1.80
C PHE A 66 -50.56 -2.63 -0.59
N SER A 67 -51.14 -1.45 -0.75
CA SER A 67 -51.54 -0.58 0.37
C SER A 67 -52.72 -1.18 1.17
N SER A 68 -53.61 -1.96 0.54
CA SER A 68 -54.62 -2.75 1.28
C SER A 68 -54.02 -3.95 2.03
N MET A 69 -52.86 -4.47 1.60
CA MET A 69 -52.20 -5.63 2.23
C MET A 69 -51.25 -5.18 3.36
N PHE A 70 -50.54 -4.08 3.17
CA PHE A 70 -49.40 -3.65 4.00
C PHE A 70 -49.55 -2.22 4.56
N GLY A 71 -50.66 -1.52 4.29
CA GLY A 71 -50.88 -0.14 4.72
C GLY A 71 -49.75 0.81 4.31
N VAL A 72 -49.29 1.61 5.26
CA VAL A 72 -48.11 2.49 5.14
C VAL A 72 -46.81 1.68 4.93
N GLY A 73 -46.78 0.40 5.34
CA GLY A 73 -45.71 -0.56 5.04
C GLY A 73 -45.48 -0.79 3.54
N TYR A 74 -46.40 -0.36 2.66
CA TYR A 74 -46.16 -0.24 1.21
C TYR A 74 -44.81 0.42 0.89
N PHE A 75 -44.42 1.48 1.61
CA PHE A 75 -43.18 2.22 1.36
C PHE A 75 -41.89 1.42 1.64
N ILE A 76 -42.00 0.23 2.25
CA ILE A 76 -40.89 -0.71 2.41
C ILE A 76 -40.59 -1.43 1.07
N LEU A 77 -41.58 -1.61 0.18
CA LEU A 77 -41.40 -2.30 -1.11
C LEU A 77 -40.35 -1.62 -2.05
N PRO A 78 -40.35 -0.28 -2.24
CA PRO A 78 -39.25 0.41 -2.90
C PRO A 78 -37.87 0.15 -2.26
N ILE A 79 -37.79 0.25 -0.93
CA ILE A 79 -36.53 0.10 -0.17
C ILE A 79 -35.99 -1.32 -0.36
N LEU A 80 -36.86 -2.33 -0.22
CA LEU A 80 -36.56 -3.74 -0.44
C LEU A 80 -36.06 -4.00 -1.87
N SER A 81 -36.64 -3.33 -2.86
CA SER A 81 -36.30 -3.47 -4.27
C SER A 81 -34.93 -2.85 -4.60
N PHE A 82 -34.61 -1.67 -4.07
CA PHE A 82 -33.27 -1.08 -4.21
C PHE A 82 -32.20 -1.87 -3.45
N LEU A 83 -32.54 -2.38 -2.26
CA LEU A 83 -31.68 -3.25 -1.47
C LEU A 83 -31.38 -4.57 -2.21
N LEU A 84 -32.38 -5.20 -2.84
CA LEU A 84 -32.19 -6.35 -3.73
C LEU A 84 -31.29 -6.00 -4.94
N SER A 85 -31.53 -4.86 -5.59
CA SER A 85 -30.69 -4.39 -6.70
C SER A 85 -29.22 -4.24 -6.30
N ALA A 86 -28.94 -3.60 -5.17
CA ALA A 86 -27.60 -3.44 -4.61
C ALA A 86 -26.91 -4.78 -4.28
N LEU A 87 -27.65 -5.79 -3.82
CA LEU A 87 -27.11 -7.13 -3.59
C LEU A 87 -26.71 -7.84 -4.89
N PHE A 88 -27.54 -7.76 -5.94
CA PHE A 88 -27.20 -8.34 -7.24
C PHE A 88 -25.99 -7.66 -7.90
N ILE A 89 -25.73 -6.37 -7.59
CA ILE A 89 -24.52 -5.65 -7.98
C ILE A 89 -23.31 -6.07 -7.12
N LYS A 90 -23.46 -6.21 -5.79
CA LYS A 90 -22.33 -6.54 -4.90
C LYS A 90 -21.90 -8.01 -4.99
N SER A 91 -22.82 -8.93 -5.31
CA SER A 91 -22.62 -10.38 -5.20
C SER A 91 -22.08 -11.06 -6.47
N PHE A 92 -21.09 -10.47 -7.15
CA PHE A 92 -20.44 -11.10 -8.31
C PHE A 92 -19.77 -12.43 -7.96
N ASN A 93 -19.01 -12.50 -6.87
CA ASN A 93 -18.31 -13.74 -6.49
C ASN A 93 -19.23 -14.70 -5.69
N ASN A 94 -20.02 -14.19 -4.75
CA ASN A 94 -20.84 -15.03 -3.87
C ASN A 94 -22.16 -15.47 -4.53
N SER A 95 -22.57 -16.72 -4.29
CA SER A 95 -23.89 -17.21 -4.73
C SER A 95 -25.02 -16.54 -3.91
N PHE A 96 -26.17 -16.32 -4.54
CA PHE A 96 -27.35 -15.77 -3.85
C PHE A 96 -28.03 -16.90 -3.06
N GLY A 97 -27.44 -17.26 -1.92
CA GLY A 97 -27.88 -18.38 -1.09
C GLY A 97 -29.31 -18.21 -0.57
N ILE A 98 -30.00 -19.35 -0.34
CA ILE A 98 -31.37 -19.42 0.18
C ILE A 98 -31.53 -18.58 1.46
N LEU A 99 -30.49 -18.52 2.30
CA LEU A 99 -30.45 -17.71 3.51
C LEU A 99 -30.74 -16.22 3.25
N LYS A 100 -30.20 -15.62 2.17
CA LYS A 100 -30.44 -14.22 1.82
C LYS A 100 -31.89 -13.97 1.39
N ILE A 101 -32.51 -14.94 0.71
CA ILE A 101 -33.94 -14.87 0.33
C ILE A 101 -34.81 -14.89 1.60
N ILE A 102 -34.47 -15.73 2.58
CA ILE A 102 -35.14 -15.77 3.89
C ILE A 102 -34.94 -14.44 4.64
N SER A 103 -33.73 -13.87 4.66
CA SER A 103 -33.46 -12.56 5.28
C SER A 103 -34.30 -11.43 4.65
N VAL A 104 -34.45 -11.39 3.32
CA VAL A 104 -35.31 -10.41 2.63
C VAL A 104 -36.77 -10.52 3.11
N ALA A 105 -37.30 -11.73 3.23
CA ALA A 105 -38.65 -11.97 3.72
C ALA A 105 -38.82 -11.60 5.21
N VAL A 106 -37.86 -11.98 6.06
CA VAL A 106 -37.86 -11.66 7.50
C VAL A 106 -37.78 -10.14 7.72
N PHE A 107 -36.92 -9.44 6.98
CA PHE A 107 -36.82 -7.98 7.05
C PHE A 107 -38.15 -7.31 6.69
N PHE A 108 -38.79 -7.76 5.61
CA PHE A 108 -40.04 -7.19 5.13
C PHE A 108 -41.22 -7.43 6.09
N LEU A 109 -41.40 -8.67 6.57
CA LEU A 109 -42.44 -9.01 7.55
C LEU A 109 -42.23 -8.25 8.86
N SER A 110 -40.98 -8.17 9.33
CA SER A 110 -40.64 -7.39 10.52
C SER A 110 -40.92 -5.90 10.35
N GLY A 111 -40.60 -5.33 9.18
CA GLY A 111 -40.85 -3.92 8.88
C GLY A 111 -42.34 -3.58 8.89
N ILE A 112 -43.20 -4.44 8.34
CA ILE A 112 -44.66 -4.25 8.38
C ILE A 112 -45.17 -4.34 9.83
N GLY A 113 -44.69 -5.30 10.63
CA GLY A 113 -45.06 -5.41 12.04
C GLY A 113 -44.62 -4.18 12.87
N LEU A 114 -43.45 -3.60 12.57
CA LEU A 114 -43.02 -2.35 13.18
C LEU A 114 -43.91 -1.16 12.78
N VAL A 115 -44.38 -1.10 11.53
CA VAL A 115 -45.31 -0.06 11.08
C VAL A 115 -46.65 -0.15 11.83
N GLU A 116 -47.21 -1.35 12.00
CA GLU A 116 -48.47 -1.52 12.76
C GLU A 116 -48.31 -1.13 14.23
N LEU A 117 -47.23 -1.56 14.89
CA LEU A 117 -47.02 -1.30 16.31
C LEU A 117 -46.70 0.19 16.60
N ILE A 118 -46.01 0.89 15.68
CA ILE A 118 -45.71 2.34 15.80
C ILE A 118 -46.89 3.21 15.33
N PHE A 119 -47.65 2.74 14.34
CA PHE A 119 -48.78 3.44 13.75
C PHE A 119 -50.00 2.50 13.66
N THR A 120 -50.71 2.38 14.77
CA THR A 120 -51.90 1.52 14.91
C THR A 120 -52.91 1.75 13.78
N ASP A 121 -53.46 0.64 13.29
CA ASP A 121 -54.35 0.51 12.13
C ASP A 121 -53.70 0.91 10.78
N LYS A 122 -52.36 0.88 10.66
CA LYS A 122 -51.64 1.34 9.43
C LYS A 122 -50.54 0.42 8.88
N GLY A 123 -50.25 -0.72 9.49
CA GLY A 123 -49.53 -1.83 8.86
C GLY A 123 -50.45 -2.73 8.03
N GLY A 124 -51.77 -2.58 8.17
CA GLY A 124 -52.78 -3.28 7.37
C GLY A 124 -52.83 -4.78 7.63
N LEU A 125 -53.53 -5.52 6.76
CA LEU A 125 -53.91 -6.93 7.00
C LEU A 125 -52.74 -7.84 7.39
N PHE A 126 -51.54 -7.65 6.83
CA PHE A 126 -50.36 -8.42 7.25
C PHE A 126 -49.69 -7.91 8.53
N GLY A 127 -49.77 -6.60 8.83
CA GLY A 127 -49.36 -6.04 10.11
C GLY A 127 -50.17 -6.63 11.26
N ASP A 128 -51.51 -6.59 11.12
CA ASP A 128 -52.44 -7.17 12.08
C ASP A 128 -52.14 -8.65 12.38
N ILE A 129 -51.98 -9.45 11.33
CA ILE A 129 -51.73 -10.90 11.44
C ILE A 129 -50.40 -11.22 12.12
N ILE A 130 -49.39 -10.36 11.97
CA ILE A 130 -48.06 -10.53 12.60
C ILE A 130 -48.06 -10.04 14.05
N VAL A 131 -48.64 -8.86 14.33
CA VAL A 131 -48.48 -8.17 15.61
C VAL A 131 -49.44 -8.70 16.67
N ASN A 132 -50.72 -8.93 16.36
CA ASN A 132 -51.70 -9.40 17.34
C ASN A 132 -51.28 -10.67 18.11
N PRO A 133 -50.79 -11.76 17.49
CA PRO A 133 -50.33 -12.93 18.23
C PRO A 133 -49.03 -12.69 19.02
N LEU A 134 -48.15 -11.78 18.58
CA LEU A 134 -46.93 -11.45 19.32
C LEU A 134 -47.23 -10.61 20.57
N VAL A 135 -48.04 -9.56 20.45
CA VAL A 135 -48.47 -8.73 21.58
C VAL A 135 -49.27 -9.55 22.59
N GLY A 136 -50.15 -10.45 22.13
CA GLY A 136 -50.88 -11.38 22.99
C GLY A 136 -50.01 -12.41 23.73
N LEU A 137 -48.74 -12.58 23.37
CA LEU A 137 -47.78 -13.47 24.03
C LEU A 137 -46.74 -12.72 24.89
N PHE A 138 -46.34 -11.51 24.49
CA PHE A 138 -45.16 -10.83 25.03
C PHE A 138 -45.38 -9.36 25.43
N ASP A 139 -46.57 -8.78 25.23
CA ASP A 139 -46.85 -7.35 25.36
C ASP A 139 -46.10 -6.48 24.31
N VAL A 140 -46.51 -5.22 24.19
CA VAL A 140 -46.13 -4.28 23.12
C VAL A 140 -44.62 -4.01 23.11
N PHE A 141 -44.02 -3.74 24.27
CA PHE A 141 -42.60 -3.37 24.35
C PHE A 141 -41.65 -4.50 23.97
N VAL A 142 -41.95 -5.75 24.37
CA VAL A 142 -41.13 -6.90 24.00
C VAL A 142 -41.36 -7.29 22.54
N THR A 143 -42.60 -7.17 22.04
CA THR A 143 -42.89 -7.35 20.60
C THR A 143 -42.10 -6.38 19.73
N LEU A 144 -42.05 -5.10 20.12
CA LEU A 144 -41.22 -4.08 19.47
C LEU A 144 -39.73 -4.47 19.46
N MET A 145 -39.19 -4.97 20.59
CA MET A 145 -37.81 -5.46 20.66
C MET A 145 -37.54 -6.68 19.77
N ILE A 146 -38.44 -7.66 19.76
CA ILE A 146 -38.33 -8.87 18.92
C ILE A 146 -38.27 -8.49 17.44
N LEU A 147 -39.18 -7.62 16.99
CA LEU A 147 -39.23 -7.16 15.61
C LEU A 147 -37.98 -6.35 15.25
N TRP A 148 -37.55 -5.38 16.06
CA TRP A 148 -36.28 -4.67 15.81
C TRP A 148 -35.07 -5.63 15.75
N GLY A 149 -35.01 -6.63 16.62
CA GLY A 149 -33.99 -7.68 16.57
C GLY A 149 -34.01 -8.47 15.26
N MET A 150 -35.19 -8.87 14.77
CA MET A 150 -35.36 -9.57 13.50
C MET A 150 -35.00 -8.70 12.29
N ALA A 151 -35.34 -7.42 12.30
CA ALA A 151 -34.96 -6.46 11.26
C ALA A 151 -33.43 -6.23 11.21
N ILE A 152 -32.78 -6.09 12.37
CA ILE A 152 -31.32 -5.91 12.45
C ILE A 152 -30.59 -7.20 12.04
N ALA A 153 -31.01 -8.36 12.55
CA ALA A 153 -30.40 -9.65 12.22
C ALA A 153 -30.53 -9.97 10.71
N SER A 154 -31.68 -9.68 10.10
CA SER A 154 -31.87 -9.88 8.66
C SER A 154 -30.99 -8.94 7.82
N ILE A 155 -30.82 -7.66 8.20
CA ILE A 155 -29.86 -6.74 7.56
C ILE A 155 -28.42 -7.28 7.66
N LEU A 156 -27.98 -7.74 8.84
CA LEU A 156 -26.62 -8.22 9.07
C LEU A 156 -26.27 -9.43 8.18
N ILE A 157 -27.15 -10.44 8.16
CA ILE A 157 -27.00 -11.64 7.31
C ILE A 157 -26.98 -11.25 5.82
N LEU A 158 -27.85 -10.31 5.43
CA LEU A 158 -28.05 -9.91 4.04
C LEU A 158 -26.83 -9.18 3.45
N PHE A 159 -26.18 -8.32 4.23
CA PHE A 159 -24.97 -7.60 3.81
C PHE A 159 -23.66 -8.38 4.01
N GLU A 160 -23.71 -9.58 4.62
CA GLU A 160 -22.56 -10.32 5.17
C GLU A 160 -21.73 -9.43 6.12
N ALA A 161 -22.43 -8.59 6.88
CA ALA A 161 -21.81 -7.59 7.73
C ALA A 161 -21.23 -8.23 9.00
N LYS A 162 -19.91 -8.17 9.15
CA LYS A 162 -19.25 -8.47 10.42
C LYS A 162 -19.80 -7.52 11.48
N LEU A 163 -20.48 -8.07 12.49
CA LEU A 163 -20.86 -7.33 13.68
C LEU A 163 -19.61 -6.66 14.27
N PRO A 164 -19.64 -5.36 14.61
CA PRO A 164 -18.62 -4.77 15.46
C PRO A 164 -18.51 -5.56 16.76
N SER A 165 -17.30 -5.85 17.26
CA SER A 165 -17.17 -6.57 18.53
C SER A 165 -17.84 -5.76 19.64
N LEU A 166 -18.46 -6.44 20.62
CA LEU A 166 -19.19 -5.78 21.71
C LEU A 166 -18.32 -4.82 22.54
N GLU A 167 -16.99 -4.92 22.42
CA GLU A 167 -16.01 -3.98 22.96
C GLU A 167 -16.13 -2.57 22.35
N SER A 168 -16.39 -2.48 21.04
CA SER A 168 -16.60 -1.20 20.33
C SER A 168 -17.89 -0.49 20.74
N LEU A 169 -18.86 -1.23 21.29
CA LEU A 169 -20.03 -0.68 21.96
C LEU A 169 -19.73 -0.31 23.43
N LYS A 170 -18.91 -1.11 24.14
CA LYS A 170 -18.42 -0.74 25.48
C LYS A 170 -17.62 0.58 25.47
N THR A 171 -16.89 0.92 24.41
CA THR A 171 -16.17 2.21 24.32
C THR A 171 -17.09 3.44 24.29
N ILE A 172 -18.39 3.29 24.05
CA ILE A 172 -19.37 4.38 24.14
C ILE A 172 -19.90 4.54 25.59
N PHE A 173 -19.88 3.48 26.40
CA PHE A 173 -20.53 3.44 27.73
C PHE A 173 -19.62 3.18 28.93
N SER A 174 -18.34 2.80 28.74
CA SER A 174 -17.44 2.48 29.85
C SER A 174 -16.21 3.39 29.89
N LYS A 175 -16.24 4.34 30.82
CA LYS A 175 -15.08 5.09 31.30
C LYS A 175 -14.87 4.78 32.79
N LYS A 176 -14.04 3.77 33.11
CA LYS A 176 -13.22 3.60 34.36
C LYS A 176 -12.82 2.13 34.64
N ASN A 177 -11.56 1.93 35.07
CA ASN A 177 -10.94 0.76 35.73
C ASN A 177 -10.80 -0.62 35.01
N SER A 178 -9.58 -0.87 34.53
CA SER A 178 -8.61 -1.88 35.01
C SER A 178 -8.87 -3.41 35.09
N GLN A 179 -7.90 -4.13 34.48
CA GLN A 179 -7.24 -5.41 34.87
C GLN A 179 -7.81 -6.80 34.49
N GLU A 180 -6.83 -7.68 34.13
CA GLU A 180 -6.78 -9.15 34.03
C GLU A 180 -7.84 -9.92 33.16
N GLU A 181 -7.42 -10.61 32.07
CA GLU A 181 -7.10 -12.08 31.95
C GLU A 181 -8.35 -12.94 31.58
N GLU A 182 -8.31 -14.06 30.84
CA GLU A 182 -7.31 -14.76 30.01
C GLU A 182 -8.06 -15.73 29.03
N TYR A 183 -7.57 -15.96 27.79
CA TYR A 183 -7.98 -17.04 26.82
C TYR A 183 -9.51 -17.19 26.50
N GLU A 184 -10.03 -17.91 25.49
CA GLU A 184 -9.56 -18.59 24.26
C GLU A 184 -10.74 -18.48 23.21
N SER A 185 -10.89 -19.12 22.04
CA SER A 185 -10.16 -20.18 21.29
C SER A 185 -10.53 -20.17 19.79
N TYR A 186 -9.73 -20.92 19.02
CA TYR A 186 -10.03 -21.76 17.84
C TYR A 186 -11.50 -22.26 17.69
N ASP A 187 -12.05 -22.62 16.51
CA ASP A 187 -11.53 -22.74 15.13
C ASP A 187 -12.75 -22.74 14.12
N GLU A 188 -12.79 -23.24 12.87
CA GLU A 188 -11.90 -24.02 11.96
C GLU A 188 -12.31 -23.73 10.48
N ASN A 189 -11.37 -23.79 9.52
CA ASN A 189 -11.48 -24.36 8.14
C ASN A 189 -12.59 -23.91 7.13
N GLU A 190 -12.51 -24.17 5.81
CA GLU A 190 -11.39 -24.63 4.95
C GLU A 190 -11.52 -24.10 3.51
N ASP A 191 -10.37 -24.20 2.84
CA ASP A 191 -10.02 -23.99 1.44
C ASP A 191 -10.86 -24.74 0.37
N GLU A 192 -10.68 -24.35 -0.90
CA GLU A 192 -10.48 -25.32 -2.00
C GLU A 192 -9.60 -24.70 -3.12
N GLU A 193 -8.71 -25.48 -3.73
CA GLU A 193 -7.58 -25.00 -4.56
C GLU A 193 -7.73 -25.24 -6.09
N GLU A 194 -7.02 -24.38 -6.85
CA GLU A 194 -6.36 -24.61 -8.16
C GLU A 194 -7.04 -25.29 -9.36
N LYS A 195 -6.83 -24.69 -10.56
CA LYS A 195 -5.92 -25.30 -11.57
C LYS A 195 -5.43 -24.34 -12.66
N ILE A 196 -4.39 -24.79 -13.37
CA ILE A 196 -3.55 -24.08 -14.35
C ILE A 196 -3.69 -24.76 -15.73
N GLU A 197 -3.56 -24.02 -16.84
CA GLU A 197 -2.98 -24.49 -18.11
C GLU A 197 -2.57 -23.27 -19.00
N GLU A 198 -1.88 -23.52 -20.12
CA GLU A 198 -0.99 -22.57 -20.82
C GLU A 198 -1.50 -22.10 -22.22
N ASP A 199 -0.61 -21.53 -23.05
CA ASP A 199 -0.74 -21.12 -24.47
C ASP A 199 -1.63 -19.89 -24.80
N GLU A 200 -1.43 -19.12 -25.89
CA GLU A 200 -0.53 -19.24 -27.07
C GLU A 200 0.33 -17.96 -27.32
N GLU A 201 1.37 -18.07 -28.16
CA GLU A 201 2.10 -16.95 -28.77
C GLU A 201 1.57 -16.52 -30.17
N GLU A 202 2.05 -15.35 -30.60
CA GLU A 202 2.49 -15.02 -31.99
C GLU A 202 1.65 -14.04 -32.84
N LYS A 203 2.40 -13.27 -33.65
CA LYS A 203 2.03 -12.30 -34.71
C LYS A 203 1.55 -10.93 -34.17
N THR A 204 2.05 -9.80 -34.66
CA THR A 204 2.60 -9.54 -36.01
C THR A 204 3.88 -8.68 -35.98
N LYS A 205 4.82 -8.93 -36.91
CA LYS A 205 5.96 -8.04 -37.24
C LYS A 205 5.93 -7.65 -38.72
N THR A 206 5.90 -6.36 -39.01
CA THR A 206 6.50 -5.68 -40.20
C THR A 206 6.36 -4.16 -39.98
N GLU A 207 7.46 -3.48 -39.68
CA GLU A 207 8.24 -2.64 -40.61
C GLU A 207 7.68 -1.22 -40.83
N TYR A 208 8.42 -0.22 -40.36
CA TYR A 208 9.34 0.48 -41.27
C TYR A 208 10.50 1.15 -40.52
N ASN A 209 11.65 1.27 -41.18
CA ASN A 209 12.89 1.76 -40.59
C ASN A 209 13.45 2.92 -41.43
N LYS A 210 13.38 4.18 -40.93
CA LYS A 210 14.17 5.34 -41.41
C LYS A 210 13.86 6.64 -40.66
N ASN A 211 14.83 7.14 -39.88
CA ASN A 211 15.64 8.32 -40.24
C ASN A 211 16.34 8.93 -39.02
N GLU A 212 17.60 8.56 -38.78
CA GLU A 212 18.55 9.52 -38.23
C GLU A 212 18.82 10.60 -39.30
N LYS A 213 18.46 11.87 -39.01
CA LYS A 213 19.19 13.11 -39.38
C LYS A 213 18.32 14.36 -39.20
N LYS A 214 18.48 15.02 -38.05
CA LYS A 214 18.51 16.50 -37.93
C LYS A 214 18.97 16.95 -36.53
N LYS A 215 20.30 16.97 -36.34
CA LYS A 215 20.94 18.03 -35.53
C LYS A 215 21.22 19.22 -36.45
N SER A 216 21.48 20.38 -35.85
CA SER A 216 21.57 21.73 -36.45
C SER A 216 20.22 22.37 -36.81
N THR A 217 20.10 23.66 -36.48
CA THR A 217 18.91 24.53 -36.58
C THR A 217 17.69 24.00 -35.80
N ILE A 218 17.33 24.53 -34.63
CA ILE A 218 17.42 25.94 -34.20
C ILE A 218 18.62 26.22 -33.26
N LYS A 219 19.37 27.27 -33.60
CA LYS A 219 20.16 28.09 -32.67
C LYS A 219 19.89 29.54 -33.10
N ASN A 220 19.79 30.47 -32.15
CA ASN A 220 19.32 31.85 -32.33
C ASN A 220 17.80 31.99 -32.51
N ILE A 221 17.06 31.96 -31.40
CA ILE A 221 15.98 32.89 -31.02
C ILE A 221 15.88 32.73 -29.50
N PHE A 222 16.41 33.72 -28.76
CA PHE A 222 16.11 34.09 -27.36
C PHE A 222 17.18 35.11 -26.95
N GLY A 223 16.84 36.39 -27.08
CA GLY A 223 17.66 37.48 -26.55
C GLY A 223 17.35 37.65 -25.07
N LEU A 224 18.18 37.06 -24.21
CA LEU A 224 18.09 37.27 -22.76
C LEU A 224 18.68 38.64 -22.42
N GLY A 225 17.81 39.57 -22.01
CA GLY A 225 18.23 40.70 -21.19
C GLY A 225 18.60 40.21 -19.79
N GLU A 226 19.59 40.83 -19.15
CA GLU A 226 19.94 40.50 -17.76
C GLU A 226 18.80 40.89 -16.81
N ASN A 227 18.20 39.89 -16.16
CA ASN A 227 17.67 40.04 -14.81
C ASN A 227 18.42 39.06 -13.93
N LYS A 228 19.10 39.59 -12.91
CA LYS A 228 19.60 38.81 -11.76
C LYS A 228 18.46 38.72 -10.72
N ASP A 229 18.72 38.00 -9.63
CA ASP A 229 17.90 38.01 -8.40
C ASP A 229 16.61 37.15 -8.41
N THR A 230 16.60 36.00 -9.10
CA THR A 230 15.67 34.87 -8.81
C THR A 230 16.33 33.49 -9.00
N ASP A 231 17.27 33.11 -8.12
CA ASP A 231 17.86 31.74 -8.16
C ASP A 231 18.46 31.24 -6.81
N GLU A 232 17.90 31.64 -5.67
CA GLU A 232 18.27 31.08 -4.35
C GLU A 232 17.58 29.72 -4.09
N ILE A 233 17.97 28.72 -4.86
CA ILE A 233 17.76 27.30 -4.49
C ILE A 233 18.46 27.04 -3.15
N ILE A 234 17.85 26.22 -2.27
CA ILE A 234 18.41 25.85 -0.96
C ILE A 234 19.72 25.07 -1.13
N GLN A 235 20.85 25.79 -1.23
CA GLN A 235 22.17 25.19 -1.34
C GLN A 235 22.58 24.57 0.00
N ILE A 236 22.99 23.30 -0.03
CA ILE A 236 23.63 22.65 1.11
C ILE A 236 25.05 23.23 1.24
N LYS A 237 25.18 24.35 1.94
CA LYS A 237 26.43 25.09 2.15
C LYS A 237 27.52 24.13 2.63
N GLN A 238 28.68 24.10 1.96
CA GLN A 238 29.71 23.10 2.21
C GLN A 238 30.16 23.10 3.68
N ILE A 239 29.88 22.00 4.40
CA ILE A 239 30.41 21.77 5.75
C ILE A 239 31.91 21.56 5.64
N ARG A 240 32.68 22.26 6.48
CA ARG A 240 34.14 22.36 6.34
C ARG A 240 34.84 21.01 6.46
N VAL A 241 36.00 20.92 5.81
CA VAL A 241 36.79 19.70 5.71
C VAL A 241 37.43 19.37 7.06
N GLY A 242 37.13 18.17 7.56
CA GLY A 242 37.81 17.54 8.68
C GLY A 242 37.93 16.03 8.42
N SER A 243 39.01 15.41 8.89
CA SER A 243 39.19 13.97 8.77
C SER A 243 38.17 13.23 9.62
N TYR A 244 37.16 12.63 8.98
CA TYR A 244 36.12 11.90 9.68
C TYR A 244 36.70 10.66 10.38
N THR A 245 36.76 10.72 11.70
CA THR A 245 37.04 9.56 12.56
C THR A 245 35.70 8.93 12.98
N PRO A 246 35.46 7.65 12.65
CA PRO A 246 34.22 6.98 13.04
C PRO A 246 34.16 6.77 14.56
N PRO A 247 32.95 6.66 15.14
CA PRO A 247 32.77 6.28 16.55
C PRO A 247 33.58 5.00 16.88
N PRO A 248 34.32 4.96 17.99
CA PRO A 248 35.12 3.79 18.33
C PRO A 248 34.21 2.61 18.67
N LEU A 249 34.53 1.42 18.17
CA LEU A 249 33.75 0.20 18.38
C LEU A 249 33.51 -0.13 19.87
N SER A 250 34.35 0.37 20.79
CA SER A 250 34.18 0.23 22.25
C SER A 250 32.93 0.92 22.81
N LEU A 251 32.19 1.71 22.02
CA LEU A 251 30.85 2.20 22.42
C LEU A 251 29.77 1.11 22.34
N LEU A 252 30.00 0.06 21.54
CA LEU A 252 29.08 -1.06 21.27
C LEU A 252 29.41 -2.30 22.09
N GLU A 253 28.40 -3.12 22.35
CA GLU A 253 28.52 -4.38 23.07
C GLU A 253 28.77 -5.59 22.14
N LYS A 254 29.52 -6.57 22.67
CA LYS A 254 29.83 -7.86 22.02
C LYS A 254 28.67 -8.84 22.20
N ASP A 255 28.72 -9.96 21.45
CA ASP A 255 27.81 -11.10 21.62
C ASP A 255 27.72 -11.55 23.08
N LYS A 256 26.50 -11.82 23.58
CA LYS A 256 26.23 -12.26 24.96
C LYS A 256 25.50 -13.59 24.99
N GLY A 257 25.90 -14.46 25.91
CA GLY A 257 25.36 -15.81 26.08
C GLY A 257 26.08 -16.87 25.23
N LYS A 258 25.50 -18.07 25.18
CA LYS A 258 25.87 -19.19 24.28
C LYS A 258 24.60 -19.93 23.89
N PRO A 259 24.53 -20.56 22.70
CA PRO A 259 23.33 -21.29 22.28
C PRO A 259 23.02 -22.46 23.21
N GLY A 260 21.86 -22.45 23.86
CA GLY A 260 21.30 -23.61 24.55
C GLY A 260 20.58 -24.48 23.54
N VAL A 261 21.11 -25.67 23.23
CA VAL A 261 20.63 -26.52 22.12
C VAL A 261 19.98 -27.83 22.56
N GLY A 262 19.89 -28.07 23.87
CA GLY A 262 19.43 -29.34 24.44
C GLY A 262 20.33 -30.52 24.06
N ASP A 263 19.78 -31.73 24.08
CA ASP A 263 20.45 -32.90 23.49
C ASP A 263 20.16 -32.97 21.98
N ILE A 264 21.14 -32.50 21.20
CA ILE A 264 21.17 -32.54 19.74
C ILE A 264 20.89 -33.96 19.21
N LYS A 265 21.42 -35.01 19.86
CA LYS A 265 21.26 -36.40 19.43
C LYS A 265 19.85 -36.92 19.76
N ALA A 266 19.27 -36.54 20.88
CA ALA A 266 17.87 -36.83 21.18
C ALA A 266 16.95 -36.18 20.13
N ASN A 267 17.11 -34.88 19.90
CA ASN A 267 16.31 -34.12 18.92
C ASN A 267 16.43 -34.70 17.50
N ALA A 268 17.63 -35.04 17.04
CA ALA A 268 17.85 -35.69 15.75
C ALA A 268 17.17 -37.07 15.64
N ASN A 269 17.17 -37.87 16.71
CA ASN A 269 16.46 -39.15 16.75
C ASN A 269 14.93 -38.98 16.82
N ILE A 270 14.43 -37.97 17.53
CA ILE A 270 13.01 -37.60 17.57
C ILE A 270 12.53 -37.24 16.17
N ILE A 271 13.21 -36.29 15.50
CA ILE A 271 12.93 -35.87 14.12
C ILE A 271 12.84 -37.07 13.17
N ARG A 272 13.86 -37.93 13.16
CA ARG A 272 13.89 -39.13 12.31
C ARG A 272 12.72 -40.08 12.63
N ARG A 273 12.45 -40.34 13.91
CA ARG A 273 11.39 -41.27 14.34
C ARG A 273 10.00 -40.74 14.00
N THR A 274 9.75 -39.44 14.21
CA THR A 274 8.47 -38.81 13.86
C THR A 274 8.22 -38.91 12.36
N LEU A 275 9.19 -38.55 11.52
CA LEU A 275 9.05 -38.69 10.06
C LEU A 275 8.85 -40.16 9.64
N GLN A 276 9.61 -41.09 10.21
CA GLN A 276 9.47 -42.52 9.94
C GLN A 276 8.10 -43.08 10.34
N ASN A 277 7.52 -42.64 11.48
CA ASN A 277 6.17 -43.04 11.90
C ASN A 277 5.08 -42.67 10.86
N PHE A 278 5.28 -41.60 10.09
CA PHE A 278 4.39 -41.20 8.99
C PHE A 278 4.83 -41.77 7.62
N GLY A 279 5.75 -42.74 7.59
CA GLY A 279 6.27 -43.35 6.38
C GLY A 279 7.10 -42.38 5.54
N VAL A 280 8.02 -41.67 6.18
CA VAL A 280 8.99 -40.77 5.56
C VAL A 280 10.38 -41.11 6.08
N ASP A 281 11.08 -42.01 5.39
CA ASP A 281 12.45 -42.37 5.76
C ASP A 281 13.43 -41.24 5.38
N VAL A 282 14.23 -40.85 6.38
CA VAL A 282 15.23 -39.78 6.30
C VAL A 282 16.51 -40.17 7.02
N GLN A 283 17.63 -39.66 6.55
CA GLN A 283 18.93 -39.72 7.22
C GLN A 283 19.35 -38.31 7.65
N VAL A 284 19.97 -38.19 8.81
CA VAL A 284 20.53 -36.91 9.30
C VAL A 284 21.92 -36.74 8.70
N ASP A 285 22.17 -35.61 8.06
CA ASP A 285 23.38 -35.34 7.27
C ASP A 285 24.34 -34.40 8.02
N GLU A 286 23.90 -33.16 8.27
CA GLU A 286 24.62 -32.14 9.05
C GLU A 286 23.70 -31.49 10.09
N ILE A 287 24.29 -30.91 11.14
CA ILE A 287 23.58 -30.12 12.14
C ILE A 287 24.32 -28.81 12.37
N SER A 288 23.65 -27.68 12.12
CA SER A 288 24.21 -26.33 12.27
C SER A 288 23.56 -25.60 13.44
N ILE A 289 24.38 -25.15 14.40
CA ILE A 289 23.94 -24.41 15.59
C ILE A 289 24.04 -22.91 15.30
N GLY A 290 22.89 -22.24 15.19
CA GLY A 290 22.80 -20.78 15.06
C GLY A 290 22.58 -20.08 16.41
N PRO A 291 22.50 -18.74 16.42
CA PRO A 291 22.25 -17.97 17.64
C PRO A 291 20.89 -18.26 18.30
N SER A 292 19.85 -18.44 17.49
CA SER A 292 18.44 -18.53 17.93
C SER A 292 17.74 -19.85 17.57
N VAL A 293 18.25 -20.57 16.56
CA VAL A 293 17.75 -21.89 16.12
C VAL A 293 18.92 -22.84 15.83
N THR A 294 18.66 -24.14 15.93
CA THR A 294 19.53 -25.20 15.42
C THR A 294 18.88 -25.86 14.21
N ARG A 295 19.59 -25.94 13.09
CA ARG A 295 19.13 -26.56 11.85
C ARG A 295 19.65 -27.98 11.76
N TYR A 296 18.73 -28.95 11.70
CA TYR A 296 19.00 -30.35 11.40
C TYR A 296 18.75 -30.56 9.91
N ALA A 297 19.80 -30.83 9.13
CA ALA A 297 19.65 -31.13 7.70
C ALA A 297 19.43 -32.62 7.50
N LEU A 298 18.43 -32.94 6.69
CA LEU A 298 17.99 -34.30 6.40
C LEU A 298 18.13 -34.62 4.92
N LYS A 299 18.63 -35.81 4.62
CA LYS A 299 18.54 -36.42 3.29
C LYS A 299 17.32 -37.35 3.27
N PRO A 300 16.24 -37.02 2.54
CA PRO A 300 15.12 -37.93 2.36
C PRO A 300 15.48 -39.08 1.42
N ALA A 301 14.76 -40.21 1.56
CA ALA A 301 14.85 -41.31 0.60
C ALA A 301 14.32 -40.92 -0.79
N GLU A 302 14.75 -41.64 -1.83
CA GLU A 302 14.29 -41.41 -3.20
C GLU A 302 12.77 -41.64 -3.34
N GLY A 303 12.11 -40.84 -4.17
CA GLY A 303 10.65 -40.87 -4.36
C GLY A 303 9.82 -40.19 -3.25
N VAL A 304 10.43 -39.76 -2.14
CA VAL A 304 9.73 -39.01 -1.09
C VAL A 304 9.33 -37.61 -1.59
N ARG A 305 8.03 -37.32 -1.61
CA ARG A 305 7.49 -36.00 -1.98
C ARG A 305 7.81 -34.97 -0.89
N LEU A 306 8.43 -33.84 -1.25
CA LEU A 306 8.77 -32.76 -0.30
C LEU A 306 7.54 -32.20 0.43
N SER A 307 6.38 -32.10 -0.23
CA SER A 307 5.12 -31.67 0.39
C SER A 307 4.70 -32.56 1.56
N LYS A 308 4.98 -33.87 1.52
CA LYS A 308 4.73 -34.79 2.63
C LYS A 308 5.61 -34.48 3.85
N ILE A 309 6.81 -33.93 3.65
CA ILE A 309 7.70 -33.51 4.76
C ILE A 309 7.22 -32.18 5.34
N ILE A 310 6.87 -31.22 4.48
CA ILE A 310 6.36 -29.90 4.87
C ILE A 310 5.06 -30.03 5.69
N GLY A 311 4.13 -30.88 5.25
CA GLY A 311 2.86 -31.15 5.95
C GLY A 311 2.99 -31.87 7.30
N LEU A 312 4.19 -32.28 7.72
CA LEU A 312 4.45 -32.89 9.04
C LEU A 312 5.02 -31.89 10.06
N GLN A 313 5.03 -30.58 9.77
CA GLN A 313 5.55 -29.55 10.67
C GLN A 313 4.93 -29.62 12.07
N ASN A 314 3.60 -29.56 12.19
CA ASN A 314 2.92 -29.54 13.49
C ASN A 314 3.22 -30.82 14.30
N ASN A 315 3.40 -31.95 13.62
CA ASN A 315 3.74 -33.24 14.23
C ASN A 315 5.19 -33.26 14.74
N LEU A 316 6.10 -32.55 14.07
CA LEU A 316 7.48 -32.33 14.52
C LEU A 316 7.53 -31.36 15.71
N GLU A 317 6.74 -30.28 15.70
CA GLU A 317 6.63 -29.33 16.81
C GLU A 317 6.15 -30.02 18.09
N LEU A 318 5.07 -30.80 17.99
CA LEU A 318 4.54 -31.62 19.08
C LEU A 318 5.57 -32.64 19.60
N ALA A 319 6.26 -33.34 18.69
CA ALA A 319 7.23 -34.38 19.07
C ALA A 319 8.51 -33.82 19.70
N LEU A 320 8.92 -32.61 19.33
CA LEU A 320 10.08 -31.91 19.88
C LEU A 320 9.76 -31.06 21.11
N ALA A 321 8.47 -30.89 21.46
CA ALA A 321 7.98 -29.92 22.43
C ALA A 321 8.53 -28.49 22.17
N ALA A 322 8.59 -28.11 20.88
CA ALA A 322 9.20 -26.86 20.43
C ALA A 322 8.38 -26.23 19.31
N HIS A 323 7.99 -24.96 19.48
CA HIS A 323 7.17 -24.21 18.53
C HIS A 323 7.66 -22.75 18.42
N PRO A 324 7.62 -22.12 17.23
CA PRO A 324 7.42 -22.74 15.92
C PRO A 324 8.70 -23.44 15.40
N VAL A 325 8.54 -24.49 14.59
CA VAL A 325 9.62 -25.15 13.83
C VAL A 325 9.48 -24.78 12.36
N ARG A 326 10.57 -24.35 11.72
CA ARG A 326 10.56 -24.01 10.28
C ARG A 326 11.19 -25.12 9.45
N ILE A 327 10.50 -25.55 8.40
CA ILE A 327 11.01 -26.51 7.41
C ILE A 327 11.46 -25.76 6.16
N GLU A 328 12.73 -25.90 5.78
CA GLU A 328 13.35 -25.34 4.58
C GLU A 328 13.60 -26.45 3.56
N ALA A 329 12.75 -26.53 2.54
CA ALA A 329 12.76 -27.58 1.52
C ALA A 329 12.82 -27.02 0.08
N PRO A 330 13.78 -27.48 -0.75
CA PRO A 330 15.12 -27.89 -0.34
C PRO A 330 15.90 -26.71 0.28
N ILE A 331 16.98 -27.01 1.02
CA ILE A 331 18.00 -26.03 1.40
C ILE A 331 18.64 -25.45 0.12
N PRO A 332 18.76 -24.12 -0.05
CA PRO A 332 19.35 -23.53 -1.25
C PRO A 332 20.74 -24.11 -1.59
N GLY A 333 20.87 -24.62 -2.83
CA GLY A 333 22.11 -25.24 -3.32
C GLY A 333 22.41 -26.65 -2.80
N ARG A 334 21.50 -27.30 -2.05
CA ARG A 334 21.72 -28.65 -1.49
C ARG A 334 20.50 -29.56 -1.69
N SER A 335 20.73 -30.85 -1.91
CA SER A 335 19.66 -31.87 -1.99
C SER A 335 19.22 -32.37 -0.60
N LEU A 336 18.95 -31.43 0.30
CA LEU A 336 18.66 -31.65 1.72
C LEU A 336 17.43 -30.85 2.15
N VAL A 337 16.76 -31.30 3.21
CA VAL A 337 15.66 -30.59 3.88
C VAL A 337 16.14 -30.13 5.26
N GLY A 338 16.07 -28.84 5.53
CA GLY A 338 16.45 -28.27 6.83
C GLY A 338 15.25 -28.20 7.76
N ILE A 339 15.37 -28.74 8.98
CA ILE A 339 14.40 -28.54 10.06
C ILE A 339 15.05 -27.63 11.11
N GLU A 340 14.49 -26.44 11.28
CA GLU A 340 15.00 -25.39 12.17
C GLU A 340 14.20 -25.40 13.46
N VAL A 341 14.84 -25.87 14.54
CA VAL A 341 14.24 -25.99 15.87
C VAL A 341 14.74 -24.83 16.75
N PRO A 342 13.87 -24.18 17.54
CA PRO A 342 14.27 -23.16 18.52
C PRO A 342 15.36 -23.64 19.49
N ASN A 343 16.31 -22.77 19.78
CA ASN A 343 17.27 -22.99 20.87
C ASN A 343 16.59 -22.75 22.23
N THR A 344 16.85 -23.61 23.22
CA THR A 344 16.34 -23.44 24.60
C THR A 344 16.96 -22.22 25.31
N ALA A 345 18.12 -21.75 24.86
CA ALA A 345 18.64 -20.43 25.21
C ALA A 345 19.18 -19.72 23.96
N LYS A 346 18.65 -18.54 23.66
CA LYS A 346 19.08 -17.69 22.54
C LYS A 346 20.40 -16.96 22.90
N THR A 347 21.25 -16.72 21.90
CA THR A 347 22.45 -15.88 22.03
C THR A 347 22.17 -14.49 21.46
N THR A 348 22.40 -13.44 22.25
CA THR A 348 22.30 -12.07 21.77
C THR A 348 23.51 -11.77 20.89
N VAL A 349 23.28 -11.57 19.59
CA VAL A 349 24.31 -11.13 18.64
C VAL A 349 24.54 -9.63 18.84
N GLY A 350 25.74 -9.19 19.23
CA GLY A 350 26.03 -7.77 19.49
C GLY A 350 26.54 -7.06 18.24
N LEU A 351 26.10 -5.81 17.99
CA LEU A 351 26.49 -5.07 16.80
C LEU A 351 28.02 -4.92 16.64
N TYR A 352 28.77 -4.84 17.75
CA TYR A 352 30.24 -4.85 17.75
C TYR A 352 30.79 -5.96 16.84
N THR A 353 30.28 -7.18 16.97
CA THR A 353 30.86 -8.39 16.33
C THR A 353 30.72 -8.39 14.82
N LEU A 354 29.73 -7.67 14.28
CA LEU A 354 29.55 -7.53 12.84
C LEU A 354 30.38 -6.37 12.30
N LEU A 355 30.38 -5.22 12.99
CA LEU A 355 31.17 -4.07 12.57
C LEU A 355 32.69 -4.29 12.78
N SER A 356 33.09 -5.17 13.69
CA SER A 356 34.49 -5.60 13.87
C SER A 356 34.94 -6.66 12.86
N SER A 357 34.05 -7.14 11.99
CA SER A 357 34.41 -8.17 11.00
C SER A 357 35.27 -7.62 9.86
N GLU A 358 36.18 -8.44 9.35
CA GLU A 358 37.07 -8.06 8.24
C GLU A 358 36.28 -7.66 6.98
N THR A 359 35.18 -8.36 6.69
CA THR A 359 34.27 -8.09 5.57
C THR A 359 33.68 -6.67 5.61
N TYR A 360 33.37 -6.15 6.80
CA TYR A 360 32.87 -4.78 6.97
C TYR A 360 34.04 -3.78 6.97
N GLN A 361 35.08 -4.03 7.76
CA GLN A 361 36.22 -3.12 7.94
C GLN A 361 37.02 -2.88 6.65
N LYS A 362 37.13 -3.87 5.75
CA LYS A 362 37.82 -3.73 4.46
C LYS A 362 36.91 -3.30 3.30
N SER A 363 35.62 -3.05 3.54
CA SER A 363 34.67 -2.68 2.47
C SER A 363 34.76 -1.19 2.12
N ASN A 364 34.93 -0.90 0.83
CA ASN A 364 34.96 0.45 0.26
C ASN A 364 33.58 0.98 -0.19
N LYS A 365 32.55 0.14 -0.27
CA LYS A 365 31.19 0.52 -0.68
C LYS A 365 30.57 1.47 0.34
N PRO A 366 30.17 2.73 0.04
CA PRO A 366 29.74 3.68 1.08
C PRO A 366 28.47 3.25 1.83
N LEU A 367 27.52 2.60 1.16
CA LEU A 367 26.24 2.19 1.76
C LEU A 367 26.16 0.71 2.18
N LEU A 368 27.29 0.13 2.59
CA LEU A 368 27.29 -1.21 3.22
C LEU A 368 26.64 -1.16 4.61
N VAL A 369 25.65 -2.03 4.82
CA VAL A 369 24.90 -2.17 6.08
C VAL A 369 25.03 -3.59 6.65
N SER A 370 25.11 -3.70 7.98
CA SER A 370 25.01 -4.98 8.68
C SER A 370 23.57 -5.46 8.66
N LEU A 371 23.34 -6.69 8.19
CA LEU A 371 22.03 -7.34 8.32
C LEU A 371 21.95 -8.11 9.64
N GLY A 372 22.90 -9.01 9.88
CA GLY A 372 22.81 -9.96 10.99
C GLY A 372 23.70 -11.18 10.78
N LYS A 373 23.51 -12.23 11.60
CA LYS A 373 24.16 -13.53 11.44
C LYS A 373 23.18 -14.57 10.90
N ASP A 374 23.64 -15.49 10.07
CA ASP A 374 22.82 -16.65 9.68
C ASP A 374 22.90 -17.80 10.70
N ILE A 375 22.26 -18.92 10.37
CA ILE A 375 22.17 -20.11 11.23
C ILE A 375 23.51 -20.88 11.31
N ALA A 376 24.49 -20.57 10.45
CA ALA A 376 25.87 -21.01 10.61
C ALA A 376 26.73 -19.99 11.38
N GLY A 377 26.12 -18.92 11.91
CA GLY A 377 26.80 -17.84 12.64
C GLY A 377 27.58 -16.86 11.76
N GLN A 378 27.50 -16.98 10.43
CA GLN A 378 28.23 -16.11 9.50
C GLN A 378 27.57 -14.74 9.44
N SER A 379 28.36 -13.66 9.48
CA SER A 379 27.86 -12.28 9.37
C SER A 379 27.52 -11.92 7.92
N HIS A 380 26.31 -11.38 7.70
CA HIS A 380 25.80 -10.96 6.40
C HIS A 380 25.63 -9.45 6.33
N PHE A 381 25.97 -8.88 5.17
CA PHE A 381 25.97 -7.45 4.88
C PHE A 381 25.28 -7.18 3.55
N ALA A 382 24.43 -6.16 3.51
CA ALA A 382 23.82 -5.65 2.27
C ALA A 382 24.47 -4.33 1.85
N ASP A 383 24.13 -3.88 0.65
CA ASP A 383 24.71 -2.70 0.01
C ASP A 383 23.57 -1.86 -0.57
N LEU A 384 23.14 -0.81 0.13
CA LEU A 384 21.93 -0.06 -0.26
C LEU A 384 22.10 0.67 -1.59
N ALA A 385 23.33 0.95 -2.05
CA ALA A 385 23.54 1.48 -3.42
C ALA A 385 23.13 0.45 -4.50
N LYS A 386 23.24 -0.86 -4.18
CA LYS A 386 22.77 -1.95 -5.05
C LYS A 386 21.30 -2.32 -4.83
N MET A 387 20.81 -2.10 -3.62
CA MET A 387 19.45 -2.40 -3.17
C MET A 387 18.78 -1.08 -2.76
N PRO A 388 18.40 -0.25 -3.75
CA PRO A 388 18.26 1.20 -3.58
C PRO A 388 17.17 1.61 -2.59
N HIS A 389 16.17 0.74 -2.41
CA HIS A 389 15.06 0.93 -1.51
C HIS A 389 14.84 -0.39 -0.74
N LEU A 390 14.54 -0.27 0.54
CA LEU A 390 14.37 -1.38 1.49
C LEU A 390 13.06 -1.22 2.25
N LEU A 391 12.26 -2.28 2.29
CA LEU A 391 11.04 -2.38 3.12
C LEU A 391 11.31 -3.26 4.34
N ILE A 392 11.01 -2.78 5.56
CA ILE A 392 11.19 -3.52 6.81
C ILE A 392 9.83 -3.62 7.54
N ALA A 393 9.32 -4.84 7.74
CA ALA A 393 8.02 -5.02 8.38
C ALA A 393 8.02 -6.16 9.39
N GLY A 394 7.21 -6.02 10.44
CA GLY A 394 7.10 -7.00 11.53
C GLY A 394 6.29 -6.45 12.70
N ALA A 395 5.67 -7.34 13.48
CA ALA A 395 4.82 -6.97 14.61
C ALA A 395 5.60 -6.25 15.74
N THR A 396 4.88 -5.67 16.70
CA THR A 396 5.47 -5.12 17.93
C THR A 396 6.31 -6.18 18.63
N GLY A 397 7.52 -5.84 19.11
CA GLY A 397 8.46 -6.78 19.74
C GLY A 397 9.24 -7.70 18.78
N SER A 398 8.90 -7.74 17.48
CA SER A 398 9.59 -8.57 16.49
C SER A 398 11.07 -8.22 16.29
N GLY A 399 11.46 -6.96 16.54
CA GLY A 399 12.81 -6.43 16.33
C GLY A 399 12.92 -5.33 15.26
N LYS A 400 11.81 -4.80 14.73
CA LYS A 400 11.76 -3.71 13.72
C LYS A 400 12.72 -2.56 14.05
N SER A 401 12.53 -1.89 15.17
CA SER A 401 13.27 -0.70 15.57
C SER A 401 14.77 -0.97 15.77
N VAL A 402 15.12 -2.09 16.41
CA VAL A 402 16.51 -2.56 16.58
C VAL A 402 17.19 -2.83 15.22
N SER A 403 16.43 -3.27 14.22
CA SER A 403 16.93 -3.47 12.85
C SER A 403 17.19 -2.15 12.14
N ILE A 404 16.32 -1.15 12.32
CA ILE A 404 16.50 0.21 11.80
C ILE A 404 17.71 0.87 12.47
N HIS A 405 17.85 0.78 13.80
CA HIS A 405 19.03 1.24 14.53
C HIS A 405 20.32 0.55 14.07
N THR A 406 20.27 -0.76 13.79
CA THR A 406 21.41 -1.52 13.25
C THR A 406 21.84 -1.00 11.87
N ILE A 407 20.88 -0.72 10.99
CA ILE A 407 21.13 -0.14 9.66
C ILE A 407 21.73 1.26 9.79
N ILE A 408 21.12 2.15 10.58
CA ILE A 408 21.62 3.52 10.81
C ILE A 408 23.04 3.50 11.39
N ASN A 409 23.28 2.71 12.44
CA ASN A 409 24.61 2.62 13.05
C ASN A 409 25.64 2.00 12.09
N SER A 410 25.26 1.01 11.27
CA SER A 410 26.17 0.46 10.25
C SER A 410 26.69 1.52 9.27
N LEU A 411 25.91 2.58 9.03
CA LEU A 411 26.30 3.70 8.19
C LEU A 411 27.05 4.79 8.97
N LEU A 412 26.61 5.10 10.20
CA LEU A 412 27.23 6.07 11.12
C LEU A 412 28.60 5.63 11.68
N PHE A 413 29.00 4.37 11.50
CA PHE A 413 30.34 3.87 11.86
C PHE A 413 31.36 3.94 10.70
N ARG A 414 31.01 4.57 9.57
CA ARG A 414 31.92 4.66 8.40
C ARG A 414 31.71 5.83 7.44
N ASN A 415 30.54 6.45 7.39
CA ASN A 415 30.29 7.61 6.51
C ASN A 415 30.35 8.93 7.29
N SER A 416 30.99 9.94 6.72
CA SER A 416 30.90 11.33 7.20
C SER A 416 29.58 11.99 6.80
N ALA A 417 29.26 13.16 7.38
CA ALA A 417 28.10 13.96 6.96
C ALA A 417 28.26 14.59 5.56
N GLN A 418 29.49 14.64 5.03
CA GLN A 418 29.81 15.01 3.65
C GLN A 418 29.58 13.85 2.67
N GLN A 419 29.57 12.61 3.14
CA GLN A 419 29.32 11.41 2.32
C GLN A 419 27.86 10.94 2.40
N LEU A 420 27.24 11.01 3.57
CA LEU A 420 25.89 10.51 3.81
C LEU A 420 25.07 11.49 4.64
N ARG A 421 23.82 11.69 4.19
CA ARG A 421 22.79 12.46 4.88
C ARG A 421 21.55 11.63 5.15
N PHE A 422 20.80 11.98 6.19
CA PHE A 422 19.53 11.38 6.55
C PHE A 422 18.40 12.39 6.54
N ILE A 423 17.23 11.93 6.10
CA ILE A 423 15.93 12.48 6.45
C ILE A 423 15.24 11.41 7.30
N MET A 424 14.93 11.70 8.55
CA MET A 424 14.34 10.74 9.49
C MET A 424 12.91 11.15 9.83
N ILE A 425 11.97 10.22 9.65
CA ILE A 425 10.54 10.43 9.80
C ILE A 425 10.00 9.43 10.83
N ASP A 426 9.54 9.95 11.96
CA ASP A 426 9.06 9.21 13.13
C ASP A 426 7.78 9.88 13.66
N PRO A 427 6.59 9.49 13.15
CA PRO A 427 5.32 10.06 13.59
C PRO A 427 4.98 9.69 15.05
N LYS A 428 5.58 8.61 15.58
CA LYS A 428 5.36 8.13 16.96
C LYS A 428 6.23 8.86 17.98
N ARG A 429 7.33 9.48 17.55
CA ARG A 429 8.35 10.21 18.33
C ARG A 429 9.22 9.35 19.26
N VAL A 430 9.19 8.02 19.09
CA VAL A 430 9.79 7.06 20.05
C VAL A 430 11.20 6.63 19.65
N GLU A 431 11.44 6.38 18.37
CA GLU A 431 12.56 5.56 17.90
C GLU A 431 13.68 6.43 17.29
N LEU A 432 13.35 7.28 16.31
CA LEU A 432 14.36 8.04 15.57
C LEU A 432 14.71 9.37 16.25
N THR A 433 13.90 9.83 17.20
CA THR A 433 14.14 11.07 17.97
C THR A 433 15.45 11.04 18.76
N LEU A 434 16.00 9.85 19.04
CA LEU A 434 17.33 9.60 19.60
C LEU A 434 18.50 10.14 18.74
N TYR A 435 18.27 10.36 17.44
CA TYR A 435 19.25 10.85 16.47
C TYR A 435 19.22 12.37 16.25
N ASN A 436 18.34 13.13 16.91
CA ASN A 436 18.32 14.59 16.77
C ASN A 436 19.71 15.20 17.05
N ASN A 437 20.05 16.25 16.29
CA ASN A 437 21.31 17.00 16.35
C ASN A 437 22.58 16.27 15.86
N ILE A 438 22.51 15.04 15.32
CA ILE A 438 23.68 14.46 14.61
C ILE A 438 23.96 15.26 13.32
N PRO A 439 25.23 15.48 12.94
CA PRO A 439 25.59 16.31 11.77
C PRO A 439 25.11 15.71 10.42
N HIS A 440 24.79 14.43 10.40
CA HIS A 440 24.28 13.72 9.21
C HIS A 440 22.81 14.04 8.90
N LEU A 441 22.05 14.67 9.78
CA LEU A 441 20.68 15.09 9.45
C LEU A 441 20.68 16.26 8.45
N LEU A 442 19.61 16.34 7.64
CA LEU A 442 19.24 17.52 6.85
C LEU A 442 18.13 18.35 7.52
N THR A 443 17.34 17.69 8.36
CA THR A 443 16.22 18.26 9.12
C THR A 443 16.27 17.73 10.54
N PRO A 444 15.72 18.44 11.54
CA PRO A 444 15.25 17.80 12.77
C PRO A 444 14.31 16.62 12.44
N VAL A 445 14.23 15.62 13.31
CA VAL A 445 13.43 14.41 13.06
C VAL A 445 11.97 14.79 12.83
N ILE A 446 11.42 14.38 11.67
CA ILE A 446 10.10 14.80 11.21
C ILE A 446 9.05 13.96 11.92
N THR A 447 8.17 14.63 12.66
CA THR A 447 7.11 13.98 13.47
C THR A 447 5.69 14.36 13.03
N ASP A 448 5.56 15.11 11.95
CA ASP A 448 4.28 15.53 11.36
C ASP A 448 4.13 14.93 9.96
N ALA A 449 2.93 14.43 9.66
CA ALA A 449 2.65 13.72 8.42
C ALA A 449 2.66 14.65 7.19
N LYS A 450 2.22 15.92 7.30
CA LYS A 450 2.29 16.88 6.18
C LYS A 450 3.74 17.27 5.89
N LYS A 451 4.55 17.50 6.92
CA LYS A 451 6.01 17.72 6.77
C LYS A 451 6.73 16.52 6.18
N ALA A 452 6.28 15.29 6.44
CA ALA A 452 6.82 14.09 5.82
C ALA A 452 6.59 14.08 4.30
N ILE A 453 5.38 14.41 3.83
CA ILE A 453 5.09 14.57 2.39
C ILE A 453 5.94 15.69 1.78
N LEU A 454 6.10 16.83 2.46
CA LEU A 454 6.95 17.94 1.98
C LEU A 454 8.43 17.53 1.85
N ALA A 455 8.97 16.76 2.80
CA ALA A 455 10.35 16.27 2.73
C ALA A 455 10.56 15.24 1.59
N LEU A 456 9.54 14.45 1.26
CA LEU A 456 9.57 13.54 0.10
C LEU A 456 9.43 14.30 -1.23
N LYS A 457 8.57 15.34 -1.30
CA LYS A 457 8.53 16.29 -2.44
C LYS A 457 9.90 16.97 -2.64
N TRP A 458 10.55 17.42 -1.56
CA TRP A 458 11.90 17.99 -1.60
C TRP A 458 12.94 16.99 -2.11
N ALA A 459 12.92 15.75 -1.64
CA ALA A 459 13.81 14.69 -2.14
C ALA A 459 13.58 14.40 -3.63
N GLY A 460 12.35 14.58 -4.13
CA GLY A 460 12.02 14.54 -5.56
C GLY A 460 12.67 15.67 -6.37
N LYS A 461 12.64 16.92 -5.88
CA LYS A 461 13.31 18.05 -6.56
C LYS A 461 14.85 17.96 -6.46
N GLU A 462 15.40 17.48 -5.34
CA GLU A 462 16.84 17.17 -5.22
C GLU A 462 17.26 16.03 -6.17
N MET A 463 16.41 15.02 -6.38
CA MET A 463 16.66 13.97 -7.38
C MET A 463 16.82 14.56 -8.79
N GLU A 464 15.97 15.53 -9.17
CA GLU A 464 15.99 16.19 -10.48
C GLU A 464 17.21 17.11 -10.64
N ARG A 465 17.51 17.94 -9.63
CA ARG A 465 18.73 18.76 -9.59
C ARG A 465 20.01 17.91 -9.78
N ARG A 466 20.05 16.73 -9.15
CA ARG A 466 21.18 15.79 -9.30
C ARG A 466 21.26 15.19 -10.69
N TYR A 467 20.14 14.87 -11.33
CA TYR A 467 20.12 14.40 -12.72
C TYR A 467 20.70 15.43 -13.68
N GLU A 468 20.36 16.72 -13.53
CA GLU A 468 20.99 17.79 -14.30
C GLU A 468 22.50 17.87 -14.07
N ILE A 469 22.97 17.74 -12.82
CA ILE A 469 24.40 17.80 -12.49
C ILE A 469 25.14 16.59 -13.08
N LEU A 470 24.54 15.40 -13.03
CA LEU A 470 25.07 14.20 -13.67
C LEU A 470 25.17 14.37 -15.19
N GLU A 471 24.15 14.91 -15.86
CA GLU A 471 24.17 15.19 -17.30
C GLU A 471 25.23 16.24 -17.67
N LYS A 472 25.25 17.39 -16.98
CA LYS A 472 26.23 18.47 -17.16
C LYS A 472 27.68 17.96 -17.00
N ASN A 473 27.90 16.97 -16.12
CA ASN A 473 29.20 16.33 -15.89
C ASN A 473 29.38 14.99 -16.64
N SER A 474 28.52 14.68 -17.62
CA SER A 474 28.56 13.44 -18.43
C SER A 474 28.74 12.14 -17.61
N SER A 475 28.20 12.13 -16.39
CA SER A 475 28.39 11.09 -15.38
C SER A 475 27.11 10.23 -15.28
N ARG A 476 27.24 8.91 -15.42
CA ARG A 476 26.07 8.00 -15.44
C ARG A 476 25.32 7.94 -14.11
N ASP A 477 26.06 8.04 -13.01
CA ASP A 477 25.59 7.82 -11.65
C ASP A 477 26.49 8.57 -10.65
N ILE A 478 26.01 8.69 -9.42
CA ILE A 478 26.72 9.30 -8.29
C ILE A 478 28.09 8.65 -8.05
N ASP A 479 28.20 7.33 -8.19
CA ASP A 479 29.45 6.56 -8.05
C ASP A 479 30.51 7.00 -9.07
N SER A 480 30.12 7.31 -10.31
CA SER A 480 30.98 7.85 -11.36
C SER A 480 31.32 9.32 -11.09
N TYR A 481 30.34 10.13 -10.68
CA TYR A 481 30.52 11.54 -10.36
C TYR A 481 31.51 11.75 -9.19
N HIS A 482 31.36 11.00 -8.10
CA HIS A 482 32.30 11.00 -6.97
C HIS A 482 33.72 10.60 -7.39
N LYS A 483 33.88 9.64 -8.31
CA LYS A 483 35.20 9.27 -8.85
C LYS A 483 35.81 10.43 -9.63
N HIS A 484 35.07 11.03 -10.57
CA HIS A 484 35.52 12.19 -11.34
C HIS A 484 35.97 13.33 -10.42
N ILE A 485 35.15 13.73 -9.43
CA ILE A 485 35.53 14.72 -8.41
C ILE A 485 36.80 14.31 -7.67
N SER A 486 36.90 13.06 -7.22
CA SER A 486 38.09 12.57 -6.49
C SER A 486 39.36 12.53 -7.34
N GLU A 487 39.25 12.66 -8.67
CA GLU A 487 40.37 12.80 -9.59
C GLU A 487 40.67 14.26 -9.95
N PHE A 488 39.67 15.13 -10.05
CA PHE A 488 39.87 16.58 -10.17
C PHE A 488 40.53 17.16 -8.92
N ALA A 489 40.02 16.81 -7.73
CA ALA A 489 40.58 17.21 -6.43
C ALA A 489 42.03 16.74 -6.17
N LYS A 490 42.56 15.78 -6.96
CA LYS A 490 43.97 15.35 -6.91
C LYS A 490 44.87 16.10 -7.90
N LYS A 491 44.31 16.99 -8.73
CA LYS A 491 44.98 17.67 -9.85
C LYS A 491 45.05 19.20 -9.70
N GLN A 492 44.32 19.78 -8.75
CA GLN A 492 44.29 21.22 -8.43
C GLN A 492 44.68 21.48 -6.96
N ASN A 493 44.96 22.74 -6.64
CA ASN A 493 45.18 23.21 -5.26
C ASN A 493 43.84 23.48 -4.56
N ASP A 494 43.85 23.53 -3.22
CA ASP A 494 42.64 23.66 -2.36
C ASP A 494 41.74 24.88 -2.65
N GLU A 495 42.23 25.90 -3.36
CA GLU A 495 41.45 27.11 -3.63
C GLU A 495 40.32 26.88 -4.66
N ASP A 496 40.55 26.03 -5.66
CA ASP A 496 39.58 25.69 -6.71
C ASP A 496 38.52 24.68 -6.24
N MET A 497 38.79 23.91 -5.17
CA MET A 497 37.89 22.85 -4.69
C MET A 497 36.53 23.36 -4.15
N LYS A 498 36.37 24.67 -3.93
CA LYS A 498 35.18 25.26 -3.30
C LYS A 498 33.93 25.24 -4.19
N GLU A 499 34.08 25.15 -5.51
CA GLU A 499 32.93 25.18 -6.44
C GLU A 499 32.28 23.81 -6.68
N VAL A 500 32.85 22.73 -6.15
CA VAL A 500 32.42 21.36 -6.45
C VAL A 500 31.35 20.87 -5.46
N ASP A 501 30.11 20.67 -5.93
CA ASP A 501 29.07 19.98 -5.15
C ASP A 501 29.49 18.51 -4.90
N GLN A 502 29.58 18.12 -3.63
CA GLN A 502 30.00 16.76 -3.26
C GLN A 502 28.85 15.75 -3.37
N MET A 503 27.60 16.19 -3.56
CA MET A 503 26.38 15.38 -3.67
C MET A 503 26.38 14.16 -2.72
N PRO A 504 26.23 14.33 -1.40
CA PRO A 504 26.18 13.21 -0.45
C PRO A 504 25.05 12.25 -0.80
N TYR A 505 25.20 10.95 -0.53
CA TYR A 505 24.07 10.01 -0.55
C TYR A 505 23.01 10.49 0.45
N ILE A 506 21.73 10.34 0.12
CA ILE A 506 20.62 10.69 1.02
C ILE A 506 19.84 9.42 1.34
N LEU A 507 19.70 9.07 2.62
CA LEU A 507 18.84 7.99 3.07
C LEU A 507 17.61 8.57 3.80
N VAL A 508 16.44 8.44 3.18
CA VAL A 508 15.16 8.76 3.82
C VAL A 508 14.70 7.52 4.60
N ILE A 509 14.41 7.69 5.89
CA ILE A 509 14.00 6.62 6.80
C ILE A 509 12.62 6.96 7.36
N ILE A 510 11.65 6.04 7.21
CA ILE A 510 10.29 6.19 7.73
C ILE A 510 10.01 5.02 8.68
N ASP A 511 9.94 5.28 10.00
CA ASP A 511 9.73 4.22 10.99
C ASP A 511 8.33 3.58 10.87
N GLU A 512 7.29 4.38 10.68
CA GLU A 512 5.92 3.89 10.53
C GLU A 512 5.23 4.54 9.34
N LEU A 513 5.41 3.95 8.16
CA LEU A 513 4.77 4.43 6.93
C LEU A 513 3.23 4.31 7.00
N ALA A 514 2.71 3.39 7.84
CA ALA A 514 1.27 3.18 8.02
C ALA A 514 0.53 4.39 8.61
N ASP A 515 1.15 5.11 9.54
CA ASP A 515 0.54 6.27 10.18
C ASP A 515 0.43 7.45 9.19
N ILE A 516 1.38 7.55 8.23
CA ILE A 516 1.33 8.54 7.15
C ILE A 516 0.34 8.11 6.06
N MET A 517 0.32 6.83 5.65
CA MET A 517 -0.69 6.29 4.72
C MET A 517 -2.13 6.48 5.21
N GLN A 518 -2.35 6.48 6.53
CA GLN A 518 -3.67 6.71 7.11
C GLN A 518 -4.15 8.17 6.94
N MET A 519 -3.24 9.12 6.72
CA MET A 519 -3.55 10.56 6.57
C MET A 519 -3.41 11.06 5.12
N TYR A 520 -2.37 10.62 4.42
CA TYR A 520 -1.97 11.09 3.09
C TYR A 520 -1.57 9.90 2.17
N PRO A 521 -2.50 8.98 1.85
CA PRO A 521 -2.19 7.75 1.12
C PRO A 521 -1.70 7.99 -0.30
N ARG A 522 -2.33 8.93 -1.04
CA ARG A 522 -2.03 9.17 -2.47
C ARG A 522 -0.69 9.88 -2.63
N GLU A 523 -0.46 10.84 -1.75
CA GLU A 523 0.69 11.72 -1.72
C GLU A 523 1.93 10.93 -1.30
N LEU A 524 1.80 10.05 -0.29
CA LEU A 524 2.89 9.16 0.13
C LEU A 524 3.19 8.11 -0.93
N GLU A 525 2.18 7.41 -1.46
CA GLU A 525 2.38 6.37 -2.48
C GLU A 525 3.03 6.95 -3.74
N SER A 526 2.53 8.08 -4.26
CA SER A 526 3.09 8.77 -5.43
C SER A 526 4.56 9.18 -5.20
N ALA A 527 4.86 9.84 -4.08
CA ALA A 527 6.23 10.30 -3.80
C ALA A 527 7.20 9.13 -3.56
N VAL A 528 6.75 8.07 -2.86
CA VAL A 528 7.53 6.83 -2.67
C VAL A 528 7.80 6.14 -4.00
N VAL A 529 6.81 6.01 -4.89
CA VAL A 529 6.96 5.34 -6.18
C VAL A 529 7.90 6.13 -7.11
N ARG A 530 7.71 7.46 -7.25
CA ARG A 530 8.58 8.34 -8.07
C ARG A 530 10.04 8.25 -7.62
N LEU A 531 10.29 8.32 -6.31
CA LEU A 531 11.63 8.14 -5.76
C LEU A 531 12.14 6.70 -5.98
N ALA A 532 11.33 5.67 -5.72
CA ALA A 532 11.76 4.28 -5.84
C ALA A 532 12.11 3.85 -7.29
N GLN A 533 11.55 4.54 -8.29
CA GLN A 533 11.83 4.29 -9.71
C GLN A 533 13.12 4.96 -10.19
N MET A 534 13.34 6.23 -9.83
CA MET A 534 14.36 7.07 -10.46
C MET A 534 15.56 7.39 -9.54
N SER A 535 15.38 7.39 -8.22
CA SER A 535 16.34 8.05 -7.32
C SER A 535 17.64 7.27 -7.05
N ARG A 536 17.71 6.00 -7.48
CA ARG A 536 18.91 5.14 -7.39
C ARG A 536 20.18 5.76 -8.00
N ALA A 537 20.10 6.30 -9.22
CA ALA A 537 21.30 6.72 -9.95
C ALA A 537 21.95 7.97 -9.32
N VAL A 538 21.13 8.79 -8.66
CA VAL A 538 21.54 10.03 -7.98
C VAL A 538 21.85 9.81 -6.48
N GLY A 539 21.87 8.56 -6.01
CA GLY A 539 22.27 8.20 -4.64
C GLY A 539 21.26 8.61 -3.56
N ILE A 540 19.98 8.69 -3.90
CA ILE A 540 18.91 8.88 -2.93
C ILE A 540 18.23 7.52 -2.72
N HIS A 541 17.96 7.19 -1.46
CA HIS A 541 17.62 5.85 -1.01
C HIS A 541 16.49 5.89 0.02
N LEU A 542 15.68 4.84 0.08
CA LEU A 542 14.53 4.75 0.99
C LEU A 542 14.65 3.53 1.92
N VAL A 543 14.49 3.74 3.22
CA VAL A 543 14.19 2.67 4.19
C VAL A 543 12.78 2.93 4.73
N LEU A 544 11.81 2.18 4.23
CA LEU A 544 10.43 2.27 4.68
C LEU A 544 10.15 1.15 5.67
N SER A 545 9.42 1.44 6.74
CA SER A 545 9.06 0.41 7.70
C SER A 545 7.66 0.55 8.30
N THR A 546 7.12 -0.56 8.79
CA THR A 546 5.73 -0.64 9.28
C THR A 546 5.54 -1.79 10.27
N GLN A 547 4.73 -1.54 11.31
CA GLN A 547 4.19 -2.54 12.23
C GLN A 547 2.85 -3.14 11.74
N ARG A 548 2.28 -2.58 10.66
CA ARG A 548 0.99 -2.96 10.06
C ARG A 548 1.19 -3.48 8.62
N PRO A 549 1.63 -4.74 8.42
CA PRO A 549 1.87 -5.34 7.10
C PRO A 549 0.58 -5.74 6.37
N SER A 550 -0.30 -4.76 6.12
CA SER A 550 -1.53 -4.93 5.35
C SER A 550 -1.38 -4.41 3.91
N VAL A 551 -2.19 -4.93 2.98
CA VAL A 551 -2.17 -4.54 1.55
C VAL A 551 -2.47 -3.05 1.34
N ASN A 552 -3.18 -2.40 2.27
CA ASN A 552 -3.49 -0.96 2.23
C ASN A 552 -2.30 -0.07 2.63
N VAL A 553 -1.27 -0.65 3.25
CA VAL A 553 -0.04 0.04 3.67
C VAL A 553 1.13 -0.37 2.75
N ILE A 554 1.28 -1.68 2.52
CA ILE A 554 2.27 -2.27 1.62
C ILE A 554 1.54 -2.60 0.30
N THR A 555 1.31 -1.55 -0.50
CA THR A 555 0.55 -1.65 -1.75
C THR A 555 1.33 -2.39 -2.85
N GLY A 556 0.62 -2.81 -3.90
CA GLY A 556 1.25 -3.42 -5.08
C GLY A 556 2.29 -2.51 -5.75
N LEU A 557 2.04 -1.19 -5.82
CA LEU A 557 2.97 -0.23 -6.40
C LEU A 557 4.23 -0.06 -5.54
N ILE A 558 4.08 0.01 -4.21
CA ILE A 558 5.25 0.05 -3.30
C ILE A 558 6.08 -1.24 -3.46
N LYS A 559 5.45 -2.42 -3.53
CA LYS A 559 6.17 -3.69 -3.69
C LYS A 559 6.86 -3.88 -5.03
N ALA A 560 6.29 -3.36 -6.12
CA ALA A 560 6.86 -3.43 -7.45
C ALA A 560 8.18 -2.64 -7.56
N ASN A 561 8.27 -1.49 -6.87
CA ASN A 561 9.44 -0.61 -6.93
C ASN A 561 10.42 -0.82 -5.75
N ILE A 562 10.02 -1.54 -4.70
CA ILE A 562 10.86 -1.90 -3.55
C ILE A 562 11.03 -3.44 -3.45
N PRO A 563 11.98 -4.02 -4.20
CA PRO A 563 12.18 -5.47 -4.28
C PRO A 563 13.04 -6.04 -3.14
N SER A 564 13.76 -5.20 -2.38
CA SER A 564 14.57 -5.64 -1.23
C SER A 564 13.80 -5.45 0.06
N ARG A 565 13.66 -6.51 0.85
CA ARG A 565 12.67 -6.60 1.93
C ARG A 565 13.20 -7.40 3.12
N ILE A 566 12.85 -6.96 4.33
CA ILE A 566 13.05 -7.64 5.60
C ILE A 566 11.69 -7.87 6.23
N ALA A 567 11.33 -9.13 6.43
CA ALA A 567 10.20 -9.52 7.26
C ALA A 567 10.74 -10.07 8.58
N LEU A 568 10.46 -9.37 9.68
CA LEU A 568 10.60 -9.93 11.03
C LEU A 568 9.33 -10.69 11.39
N GLN A 569 9.25 -11.23 12.61
CA GLN A 569 8.07 -11.96 13.09
C GLN A 569 6.76 -11.16 12.87
N VAL A 570 5.77 -11.83 12.29
CA VAL A 570 4.40 -11.32 12.07
C VAL A 570 3.37 -12.28 12.65
N ALA A 571 2.12 -11.81 12.81
CA ALA A 571 1.06 -12.59 13.44
C ALA A 571 0.50 -13.71 12.54
N SER A 572 0.47 -13.52 11.22
CA SER A 572 -0.14 -14.49 10.30
C SER A 572 0.65 -14.75 9.02
N GLN A 573 0.34 -15.88 8.37
CA GLN A 573 0.84 -16.20 7.03
C GLN A 573 0.39 -15.17 5.97
N ILE A 574 -0.75 -14.49 6.20
CA ILE A 574 -1.26 -13.43 5.32
C ILE A 574 -0.32 -12.21 5.41
N ASP A 575 0.09 -11.80 6.61
CA ASP A 575 1.07 -10.74 6.82
C ASP A 575 2.41 -11.08 6.16
N SER A 576 2.87 -12.34 6.29
CA SER A 576 4.09 -12.81 5.61
C SER A 576 3.97 -12.68 4.09
N ARG A 577 2.84 -13.10 3.51
CA ARG A 577 2.54 -12.94 2.08
C ARG A 577 2.46 -11.47 1.67
N THR A 578 1.93 -10.58 2.52
CA THR A 578 1.94 -9.14 2.23
C THR A 578 3.38 -8.64 2.03
N ILE A 579 4.34 -9.04 2.87
CA ILE A 579 5.72 -8.54 2.81
C ILE A 579 6.57 -9.27 1.77
N LEU A 580 6.62 -10.60 1.83
CA LEU A 580 7.58 -11.43 1.09
C LEU A 580 7.02 -12.04 -0.20
N ASP A 581 5.73 -11.81 -0.51
CA ASP A 581 4.96 -12.58 -1.51
C ASP A 581 4.94 -14.09 -1.23
N GLY A 582 5.25 -14.50 0.01
CA GLY A 582 5.30 -15.90 0.45
C GLY A 582 5.26 -16.06 1.98
N SER A 583 5.12 -17.30 2.44
CA SER A 583 5.04 -17.67 3.86
C SER A 583 6.40 -17.85 4.53
N GLY A 584 6.44 -17.75 5.85
CA GLY A 584 7.57 -18.12 6.70
C GLY A 584 7.92 -17.07 7.76
N ALA A 585 7.47 -15.83 7.61
CA ALA A 585 7.72 -14.78 8.61
C ALA A 585 6.87 -14.98 9.88
N GLU A 586 5.74 -15.68 9.76
CA GLU A 586 4.93 -16.16 10.89
C GLU A 586 5.64 -17.24 11.73
N LYS A 587 6.74 -17.83 11.23
CA LYS A 587 7.52 -18.92 11.87
C LYS A 587 8.86 -18.42 12.45
N LEU A 588 8.99 -17.10 12.61
CA LEU A 588 10.13 -16.45 13.24
C LEU A 588 9.92 -16.34 14.76
N LEU A 589 11.02 -16.22 15.52
CA LEU A 589 11.04 -16.27 16.98
C LEU A 589 11.05 -14.89 17.66
N GLY A 590 10.79 -13.82 16.89
CA GLY A 590 10.89 -12.43 17.35
C GLY A 590 12.31 -12.01 17.75
N ALA A 591 12.44 -10.89 18.46
CA ALA A 591 13.71 -10.37 18.97
C ALA A 591 14.84 -10.29 17.92
N GLY A 592 14.51 -9.87 16.69
CA GLY A 592 15.46 -9.68 15.59
C GLY A 592 15.66 -10.92 14.69
N ASP A 593 14.98 -12.04 14.93
CA ASP A 593 14.91 -13.14 13.95
C ASP A 593 14.07 -12.69 12.73
N MET A 594 14.66 -12.75 11.53
CA MET A 594 14.11 -12.19 10.30
C MET A 594 14.32 -13.07 9.07
N LEU A 595 13.44 -12.91 8.08
CA LEU A 595 13.62 -13.34 6.70
C LEU A 595 14.00 -12.13 5.84
N TYR A 596 15.15 -12.22 5.18
CA TYR A 596 15.68 -11.20 4.28
C TYR A 596 15.60 -11.67 2.82
N LEU A 597 15.08 -10.81 1.95
CA LEU A 597 14.96 -11.01 0.51
C LEU A 597 15.56 -9.80 -0.21
N SER A 598 16.30 -10.04 -1.30
CA SER A 598 16.74 -9.00 -2.23
C SER A 598 16.19 -9.27 -3.63
N GLY A 599 16.20 -8.27 -4.51
CA GLY A 599 15.65 -8.39 -5.87
C GLY A 599 16.36 -9.39 -6.79
N ASP A 600 17.53 -9.90 -6.38
CA ASP A 600 18.31 -10.95 -7.04
C ASP A 600 18.18 -12.34 -6.35
N MET A 601 17.40 -12.46 -5.27
CA MET A 601 17.15 -13.71 -4.55
C MET A 601 15.79 -14.33 -4.88
N SER A 602 15.76 -15.61 -5.23
CA SER A 602 14.51 -16.36 -5.51
C SER A 602 13.83 -16.95 -4.27
N LYS A 603 14.50 -16.95 -3.11
CA LYS A 603 13.95 -17.35 -1.80
C LYS A 603 14.57 -16.49 -0.70
N PRO A 604 13.83 -16.13 0.36
CA PRO A 604 14.39 -15.37 1.47
C PRO A 604 15.36 -16.20 2.31
N LYS A 605 16.41 -15.55 2.83
CA LYS A 605 17.37 -16.14 3.77
C LYS A 605 17.03 -15.75 5.21
N ARG A 606 17.01 -16.72 6.14
CA ARG A 606 16.84 -16.45 7.57
C ARG A 606 18.11 -15.90 8.19
N LEU A 607 17.99 -14.80 8.93
CA LEU A 607 19.07 -14.07 9.61
C LEU A 607 18.59 -13.64 11.00
N GLN A 608 19.49 -13.63 11.98
CA GLN A 608 19.30 -12.98 13.27
C GLN A 608 19.96 -11.60 13.21
N THR A 609 19.17 -10.54 13.24
CA THR A 609 19.65 -9.15 13.31
C THR A 609 20.50 -8.94 14.56
N ALA A 610 21.50 -8.06 14.43
CA ALA A 610 22.29 -7.62 15.57
C ALA A 610 21.42 -6.84 16.56
N PHE A 611 21.67 -7.05 17.85
CA PHE A 611 21.12 -6.22 18.90
C PHE A 611 22.03 -4.99 19.13
N ILE A 612 21.39 -3.85 19.28
CA ILE A 612 21.97 -2.61 19.80
C ILE A 612 20.95 -2.01 20.79
N SER A 613 21.40 -1.67 21.99
CA SER A 613 20.56 -1.04 23.01
C SER A 613 20.43 0.47 22.78
N GLU A 614 19.33 1.04 23.29
CA GLU A 614 19.11 2.50 23.34
C GLU A 614 20.30 3.25 23.97
N ASN A 615 20.94 2.65 24.98
CA ASN A 615 22.13 3.19 25.64
C ASN A 615 23.38 3.20 24.74
N GLU A 616 23.51 2.25 23.81
CA GLU A 616 24.56 2.29 22.79
C GLU A 616 24.27 3.34 21.73
N VAL A 617 23.02 3.44 21.25
CA VAL A 617 22.59 4.50 20.33
C VAL A 617 22.91 5.88 20.94
N LYS A 618 22.51 6.12 22.19
CA LYS A 618 22.79 7.36 22.94
C LYS A 618 24.29 7.65 23.13
N LYS A 619 25.15 6.63 23.28
CA LYS A 619 26.62 6.82 23.31
C LYS A 619 27.14 7.28 21.95
N VAL A 620 26.66 6.66 20.87
CA VAL A 620 27.09 6.95 19.49
C VAL A 620 26.64 8.33 19.05
N THR A 621 25.37 8.70 19.26
CA THR A 621 24.87 10.04 18.90
C THR A 621 25.55 11.12 19.73
N LYS A 622 25.75 10.90 21.04
CA LYS A 622 26.53 11.82 21.89
C LYS A 622 27.99 11.98 21.45
N TYR A 623 28.64 10.93 20.95
CA TYR A 623 29.98 11.02 20.38
C TYR A 623 29.99 11.87 19.11
N LEU A 624 29.05 11.64 18.19
CA LEU A 624 28.94 12.40 16.95
C LEU A 624 28.63 13.88 17.21
N ILE A 625 27.66 14.18 18.07
CA ILE A 625 27.30 15.55 18.46
C ILE A 625 28.51 16.26 19.10
N LYS A 626 29.23 15.60 20.02
CA LYS A 626 30.39 16.21 20.69
C LYS A 626 31.51 16.59 19.72
N ASN A 627 31.80 15.73 18.73
CA ASN A 627 32.98 15.88 17.87
C ASN A 627 32.69 16.62 16.56
N TYR A 628 31.43 16.70 16.13
CA TYR A 628 31.04 17.22 14.81
C TYR A 628 29.76 18.09 14.82
N GLY A 629 29.03 18.18 15.93
CA GLY A 629 27.71 18.83 16.01
C GLY A 629 27.71 20.38 16.05
N TYR A 630 28.81 21.03 15.67
CA TYR A 630 28.92 22.51 15.65
C TYR A 630 28.59 23.14 14.28
N ASP A 631 28.46 22.35 13.21
CA ASP A 631 28.19 22.81 11.84
C ASP A 631 26.70 22.74 11.42
N THR A 632 25.75 22.61 12.36
CA THR A 632 24.31 22.53 12.09
C THR A 632 23.66 23.89 11.76
N GLN A 633 24.32 24.72 10.95
CA GLN A 633 23.76 25.99 10.44
C GLN A 633 22.97 25.82 9.11
N ASN A 634 22.90 24.60 8.58
CA ASN A 634 22.20 24.26 7.33
C ASN A 634 20.98 23.35 7.60
N GLU A 635 20.11 23.70 8.54
CA GLU A 635 18.82 23.02 8.69
C GLU A 635 17.84 23.44 7.59
N ILE A 636 17.21 22.48 6.91
CA ILE A 636 16.11 22.80 5.99
C ILE A 636 14.91 23.20 6.86
N ASN A 637 14.58 24.49 6.86
CA ASN A 637 13.49 25.08 7.65
C ASN A 637 12.10 24.63 7.15
N LEU A 638 11.67 23.43 7.57
CA LEU A 638 10.31 22.93 7.39
C LEU A 638 9.32 23.57 8.38
N SER A 639 9.38 24.88 8.58
CA SER A 639 8.60 25.64 9.56
C SER A 639 7.57 26.55 8.86
N THR A 640 6.28 26.33 9.14
CA THR A 640 5.18 27.16 8.62
C THR A 640 5.17 28.60 9.15
N GLU A 641 6.00 28.89 10.16
CA GLU A 641 6.17 30.23 10.73
C GLU A 641 7.34 31.00 10.08
N GLY A 642 8.23 30.33 9.33
CA GLY A 642 9.22 31.00 8.48
C GLY A 642 8.60 31.80 7.33
N ALA A 643 7.34 31.51 6.98
CA ALA A 643 6.55 32.21 5.97
C ALA A 643 6.02 33.60 6.39
N ARG A 644 6.66 34.26 7.37
CA ARG A 644 6.26 35.61 7.84
C ARG A 644 7.36 36.67 7.82
N ASP A 645 8.64 36.28 7.91
CA ASP A 645 9.78 37.22 7.90
C ASP A 645 10.60 37.18 6.58
N ILE A 646 10.12 36.45 5.56
CA ILE A 646 10.65 36.50 4.19
C ILE A 646 9.53 36.91 3.23
N ASN A 647 9.40 38.21 2.98
CA ASN A 647 8.67 38.70 1.82
C ASN A 647 9.32 38.15 0.54
N ASN A 648 8.51 37.64 -0.38
CA ASN A 648 8.91 36.97 -1.64
C ASN A 648 9.64 35.62 -1.47
N SER A 649 8.90 34.58 -1.06
CA SER A 649 9.30 33.17 -1.27
C SER A 649 8.36 32.43 -2.23
N ALA A 650 8.08 33.04 -3.39
CA ALA A 650 7.29 32.44 -4.49
C ALA A 650 7.80 31.04 -4.94
N VAL A 651 9.07 30.74 -4.65
CA VAL A 651 9.71 29.44 -4.85
C VAL A 651 9.08 28.31 -4.02
N PHE A 652 8.34 28.61 -2.94
CA PHE A 652 7.68 27.58 -2.12
C PHE A 652 6.20 27.36 -2.46
N GLU A 653 5.47 28.42 -2.82
CA GLU A 653 4.07 28.35 -3.27
C GLU A 653 3.96 27.47 -4.54
N SER A 654 4.87 27.67 -5.50
CA SER A 654 4.99 26.85 -6.72
C SER A 654 5.27 25.36 -6.48
N ILE A 655 5.76 24.93 -5.31
CA ILE A 655 5.94 23.50 -4.96
C ILE A 655 4.60 22.83 -4.57
N LEU A 656 3.59 23.64 -4.27
CA LEU A 656 2.23 23.20 -4.02
C LEU A 656 1.47 23.13 -5.35
N GLU A 657 1.52 24.21 -6.14
CA GLU A 657 0.86 24.34 -7.45
C GLU A 657 1.28 23.26 -8.45
N ASP A 658 2.59 22.92 -8.51
CA ASP A 658 3.19 21.88 -9.38
C ASP A 658 2.46 20.51 -9.43
N ASN A 659 1.57 20.19 -8.49
CA ASN A 659 0.88 18.90 -8.41
C ASN A 659 -0.61 19.00 -7.97
N GLU A 660 -1.20 20.20 -7.88
CA GLU A 660 -2.63 20.38 -7.58
C GLU A 660 -3.34 21.20 -8.68
N GLY A 661 -3.94 20.50 -9.65
CA GLY A 661 -5.05 21.04 -10.47
C GLY A 661 -4.70 21.46 -11.89
N ASP A 662 -3.73 22.36 -12.08
CA ASP A 662 -3.41 22.97 -13.38
C ASP A 662 -2.34 22.18 -14.17
N GLU A 663 -2.71 21.00 -14.65
CA GLU A 663 -2.40 20.73 -16.06
C GLU A 663 -3.29 21.69 -16.86
N GLU A 664 -2.71 22.71 -17.51
CA GLU A 664 -3.41 23.37 -18.61
C GLU A 664 -3.69 22.30 -19.68
N ASP A 665 -4.93 21.83 -19.71
CA ASP A 665 -5.39 20.78 -20.63
C ASP A 665 -4.91 21.15 -22.04
N GLU A 666 -4.22 20.23 -22.72
CA GLU A 666 -3.58 20.48 -24.02
C GLU A 666 -4.51 21.13 -25.07
N HIS A 667 -5.82 20.96 -24.90
CA HIS A 667 -6.85 21.59 -25.74
C HIS A 667 -7.53 22.82 -25.12
N TYR A 668 -6.97 23.49 -24.09
CA TYR A 668 -7.60 24.64 -23.44
C TYR A 668 -7.68 25.86 -24.35
N GLU A 669 -6.56 26.31 -24.94
CA GLU A 669 -6.57 27.41 -25.91
C GLU A 669 -7.28 27.01 -27.23
N GLU A 670 -7.26 25.72 -27.59
CA GLU A 670 -8.05 25.20 -28.71
C GLU A 670 -9.56 25.29 -28.41
N ALA A 671 -9.99 24.93 -27.19
CA ALA A 671 -11.37 25.05 -26.72
C ALA A 671 -11.82 26.52 -26.64
N ARG A 672 -10.99 27.38 -26.06
CA ARG A 672 -11.20 28.83 -25.92
C ARG A 672 -11.41 29.47 -27.28
N SER A 673 -10.45 29.30 -28.19
CA SER A 673 -10.55 29.84 -29.55
C SER A 673 -11.76 29.29 -30.31
N ILE A 674 -12.05 27.98 -30.24
CA ILE A 674 -13.24 27.37 -30.86
C ILE A 674 -14.54 27.97 -30.31
N VAL A 675 -14.63 28.21 -29.00
CA VAL A 675 -15.81 28.79 -28.34
C VAL A 675 -16.03 30.23 -28.77
N ILE A 676 -14.99 31.08 -28.72
CA ILE A 676 -15.04 32.50 -29.10
C ILE A 676 -15.43 32.66 -30.57
N HIS A 677 -14.87 31.85 -31.48
CA HIS A 677 -15.23 31.88 -32.90
C HIS A 677 -16.65 31.36 -33.17
N ALA A 678 -17.11 30.35 -32.42
CA ALA A 678 -18.44 29.75 -32.61
C ALA A 678 -19.59 30.56 -32.01
N GLY A 679 -19.30 31.48 -31.08
CA GLY A 679 -20.32 32.26 -30.36
C GLY A 679 -21.18 31.43 -29.41
N LYS A 680 -20.80 30.18 -29.11
CA LYS A 680 -21.62 29.21 -28.35
C LYS A 680 -20.76 28.22 -27.55
N ALA A 681 -20.89 28.22 -26.24
CA ALA A 681 -20.24 27.24 -25.36
C ALA A 681 -21.21 26.15 -24.87
N SER A 682 -20.81 24.88 -25.04
CA SER A 682 -21.45 23.71 -24.41
C SER A 682 -20.56 22.47 -24.49
N THR A 683 -20.69 21.55 -23.53
CA THR A 683 -19.87 20.33 -23.43
C THR A 683 -19.95 19.47 -24.70
N SER A 684 -21.18 19.20 -25.17
CA SER A 684 -21.46 18.47 -26.41
C SER A 684 -21.06 19.20 -27.70
N TYR A 685 -20.61 20.46 -27.63
CA TYR A 685 -19.99 21.17 -28.77
C TYR A 685 -18.48 20.91 -28.79
N LEU A 686 -17.78 21.18 -27.69
CA LEU A 686 -16.35 20.89 -27.54
C LEU A 686 -16.03 19.41 -27.77
N GLN A 687 -16.83 18.50 -27.20
CA GLN A 687 -16.69 17.05 -27.38
C GLN A 687 -16.65 16.63 -28.86
N ARG A 688 -17.45 17.26 -29.72
CA ARG A 688 -17.51 16.95 -31.16
C ARG A 688 -16.44 17.68 -31.99
N LYS A 689 -15.99 18.84 -31.53
CA LYS A 689 -14.96 19.64 -32.21
C LYS A 689 -13.55 19.10 -31.94
N LEU A 690 -13.22 18.89 -30.66
CA LEU A 690 -11.93 18.40 -30.18
C LEU A 690 -11.82 16.86 -30.16
N ARG A 691 -12.92 16.14 -30.41
CA ARG A 691 -13.03 14.66 -30.38
C ARG A 691 -12.70 13.99 -29.03
N ILE A 692 -12.64 14.78 -27.96
CA ILE A 692 -12.38 14.35 -26.58
C ILE A 692 -13.58 13.65 -25.92
N GLY A 693 -13.34 12.99 -24.78
CA GLY A 693 -14.41 12.40 -23.96
C GLY A 693 -15.27 13.43 -23.23
N TYR A 694 -16.51 13.07 -22.89
CA TYR A 694 -17.48 13.97 -22.24
C TYR A 694 -16.97 14.60 -20.93
N SER A 695 -16.25 13.83 -20.11
CA SER A 695 -15.66 14.32 -18.85
C SER A 695 -14.58 15.38 -19.05
N ARG A 696 -13.75 15.25 -20.10
CA ARG A 696 -12.74 16.26 -20.47
C ARG A 696 -13.41 17.50 -21.09
N ALA A 697 -14.45 17.30 -21.91
CA ALA A 697 -15.26 18.39 -22.46
C ALA A 697 -16.11 19.14 -21.40
N ALA A 698 -16.46 18.49 -20.28
CA ALA A 698 -17.06 19.13 -19.12
C ALA A 698 -16.04 20.00 -18.40
N ARG A 699 -14.90 19.42 -17.99
CA ARG A 699 -13.81 20.15 -17.33
C ARG A 699 -13.38 21.39 -18.12
N LEU A 700 -13.21 21.29 -19.44
CA LEU A 700 -12.86 22.44 -20.28
C LEU A 700 -13.94 23.54 -20.31
N ILE A 701 -15.23 23.20 -20.23
CA ILE A 701 -16.32 24.18 -20.11
C ILE A 701 -16.29 24.88 -18.75
N ASP A 702 -15.99 24.14 -17.68
CA ASP A 702 -15.93 24.69 -16.33
C ASP A 702 -14.67 25.56 -16.14
N MET A 703 -13.52 25.16 -16.67
CA MET A 703 -12.29 26.00 -16.73
C MET A 703 -12.47 27.28 -17.55
N LEU A 704 -13.31 27.27 -18.60
CA LEU A 704 -13.64 28.47 -19.39
C LEU A 704 -14.59 29.42 -18.64
N GLU A 705 -15.41 28.91 -17.70
CA GLU A 705 -16.24 29.74 -16.80
C GLU A 705 -15.37 30.34 -15.69
N GLU A 706 -14.50 29.53 -15.07
CA GLU A 706 -13.58 29.94 -14.01
C GLU A 706 -12.55 30.99 -14.48
N LYS A 707 -11.92 30.79 -15.64
CA LYS A 707 -11.04 31.79 -16.28
C LYS A 707 -11.82 32.92 -16.99
N GLY A 708 -13.14 33.04 -16.80
CA GLY A 708 -13.94 34.20 -17.20
C GLY A 708 -14.21 34.38 -18.70
N VAL A 709 -13.96 33.36 -19.52
CA VAL A 709 -14.22 33.40 -20.98
C VAL A 709 -15.72 33.30 -21.28
N ILE A 710 -16.45 32.52 -20.48
CA ILE A 710 -17.88 32.25 -20.65
C ILE A 710 -18.69 32.47 -19.38
N GLY A 711 -19.97 32.78 -19.53
CA GLY A 711 -20.91 32.98 -18.43
C GLY A 711 -21.41 31.69 -17.77
N PRO A 712 -22.08 31.82 -16.62
CA PRO A 712 -22.57 30.68 -15.85
C PRO A 712 -23.71 29.91 -16.55
N ALA A 713 -23.99 28.71 -16.04
CA ALA A 713 -24.91 27.75 -16.67
C ALA A 713 -26.41 28.14 -16.57
N ASP A 714 -26.95 28.85 -17.59
CA ASP A 714 -28.41 29.01 -17.80
C ASP A 714 -29.06 27.72 -18.35
N GLY A 715 -29.16 26.71 -17.49
CA GLY A 715 -29.91 25.49 -17.74
C GLY A 715 -29.42 24.70 -18.97
N ALA A 716 -30.31 24.52 -19.96
CA ALA A 716 -30.05 23.72 -21.16
C ALA A 716 -29.63 24.55 -22.39
N LYS A 717 -29.38 25.85 -22.25
CA LYS A 717 -28.91 26.71 -23.34
C LYS A 717 -27.39 26.67 -23.47
N SER A 718 -26.86 27.21 -24.57
CA SER A 718 -25.43 27.51 -24.66
C SER A 718 -25.10 28.69 -23.75
N ARG A 719 -24.00 28.60 -22.99
CA ARG A 719 -23.52 29.70 -22.12
C ARG A 719 -23.12 30.90 -22.98
N GLU A 720 -23.34 32.11 -22.45
CA GLU A 720 -22.87 33.37 -23.06
C GLU A 720 -21.33 33.45 -23.04
N ILE A 721 -20.75 34.32 -23.85
CA ILE A 721 -19.28 34.48 -23.99
C ILE A 721 -18.93 35.93 -23.72
N PHE A 722 -17.95 36.17 -22.86
CA PHE A 722 -17.54 37.50 -22.44
C PHE A 722 -16.38 38.06 -23.28
N GLU A 723 -15.48 37.20 -23.79
CA GLU A 723 -14.45 37.61 -24.75
C GLU A 723 -15.03 37.81 -26.16
N LYS A 724 -14.79 38.98 -26.76
CA LYS A 724 -15.23 39.30 -28.13
C LYS A 724 -14.23 38.75 -29.16
N ASN A 725 -14.76 38.19 -30.25
CA ASN A 725 -13.96 37.69 -31.36
C ASN A 725 -13.20 38.85 -32.06
N PRO A 726 -11.85 38.83 -32.11
CA PRO A 726 -11.06 39.94 -32.66
C PRO A 726 -11.20 40.15 -34.16
N ASP A 727 -11.51 39.11 -34.96
CA ASP A 727 -11.59 39.24 -36.42
C ASP A 727 -12.84 40.01 -36.89
N LYS A 728 -13.85 40.19 -36.05
CA LYS A 728 -15.02 41.03 -36.37
C LYS A 728 -14.72 42.53 -36.42
N ASN A 729 -13.67 43.01 -35.76
CA ASN A 729 -13.38 44.44 -35.70
C ASN A 729 -12.86 45.01 -37.03
N LYS A 730 -12.42 44.17 -37.97
CA LYS A 730 -11.93 44.63 -39.29
C LYS A 730 -13.09 45.09 -40.17
N ASP A 731 -14.13 44.28 -40.29
CA ASP A 731 -15.34 44.61 -41.05
C ASP A 731 -16.00 45.91 -40.51
N ASP A 732 -16.08 46.05 -39.17
CA ASP A 732 -16.65 47.22 -38.46
C ASP A 732 -15.76 48.50 -38.53
N GLU A 733 -14.49 48.39 -38.91
CA GLU A 733 -13.57 49.52 -39.16
C GLU A 733 -13.53 49.91 -40.65
N ASP A 734 -13.62 48.94 -41.57
CA ASP A 734 -13.67 49.20 -43.01
C ASP A 734 -14.99 49.90 -43.41
N GLU A 735 -16.16 49.53 -42.85
CA GLU A 735 -17.41 50.26 -43.13
C GLU A 735 -17.35 51.73 -42.68
N LYS A 736 -16.66 52.05 -41.58
CA LYS A 736 -16.53 53.45 -41.10
C LYS A 736 -15.60 54.29 -41.97
N ASN A 737 -14.52 53.72 -42.48
CA ASN A 737 -13.59 54.43 -43.35
C ASN A 737 -14.19 54.76 -44.73
N ILE A 738 -15.23 54.04 -45.17
CA ILE A 738 -15.96 54.32 -46.40
C ILE A 738 -16.88 55.55 -46.24
N ASP A 739 -17.52 55.71 -45.08
CA ASP A 739 -18.53 56.77 -44.85
C ASP A 739 -17.91 58.16 -44.61
N GLU A 740 -16.68 58.24 -44.09
CA GLU A 740 -15.94 59.51 -43.97
C GLU A 740 -15.33 60.00 -45.30
N GLN A 741 -15.10 59.11 -46.29
CA GLN A 741 -14.59 59.52 -47.61
C GLN A 741 -15.66 60.05 -48.58
N GLN A 742 -16.95 60.05 -48.20
CA GLN A 742 -18.04 60.65 -49.00
C GLN A 742 -18.50 62.04 -48.49
N LYS A 743 -17.67 62.73 -47.70
CA LYS A 743 -18.00 64.04 -47.08
C LYS A 743 -16.97 65.16 -47.27
N ILE A 744 -16.24 65.14 -48.39
CA ILE A 744 -15.41 66.26 -48.90
C ILE A 744 -15.81 66.53 -50.35
#